data_AF-A0A852IKI4-F1
#
_entry.id   AF-A0A852IKI4-F1
#
_cell.length_a   1.000
_cell.length_b   1.000
_cell.length_c   1.000
_cell.angle_alpha   90.00
_cell.angle_beta   90.00
_cell.angle_gamma   90.00
#
_symmetry.space_group_name_H-M   'P 1'
#
loop_
_entity.id
_entity.type
_entity.pdbx_description
1 polymer ?
#
loop_
_entity_poly.entity_id
_entity_poly.type
_entity_poly.pdbx_seq_one_letter_code
_entity_poly.pdbx_strand_id
1 'polypeptide(L)'
;MDVYDPQTLGVMVFGGFMVISAIGIFLVSTFSMKETSYEEALAKQRKELEKTQQQKIEKKKKEKPVEKKGKAKKKEEKPNGKIPEQQPTQEGTNSPKDVVLEPAVVPAPVAVESPIAAVSVPPQEKEKPTPSPKEKRKKEKKVAKVEPAPSPALAQPPVSIPKSSPVLEVTPKEVPVVAVPPVGTQQSAPVISSTVVKKADGLPTHEEQKPDGPVKKKAASKKKSEPAHADSDGPLYLPYKTLVSTVSSMVFSEGEAQQLIEILTEKAGIIQDTWHMATQKGDPVAVLKRQLEEKEKQLTAEQEDTAAARNKLRELSKASTTWFSELAAERAKAVSVEGKLKEQLLAQEREIAAVQARMQASYQDHVSETQQLQGKIRSLQEQLENGPNTQLARLQQENSILRDALNQATSQTESKQNAELAKLRQECNKLVKELSEKSEVLQQVEQQRKSWEIKVAASEKQIEQLQASQREVEAMLQKRLDEVSEELHRTQTSYKSLLADAEKAKGQQQSIAELQAKLLSSEAEVKSKLLELDNVKGKLQDASSENTKLLERIQSIETLLEAGQTREAEKDRELQAANEAEVKQLQSRLQEKTDQLSSLEREATELREAVEQQKMKNNDLREKNWKTMEALSMTEKTCEEKLLAAAKAKEELAQQLDTLQTRTKQMLLSALPGVTLSSQQDYDTWLQEFKAALDVLKQQTIPAEVPDSAALKLKEAEEAQSTLQAECEQYRTILAETEGMLRDLQKSVEEEEQVWKAKLSASESELQKSQLQLKSLEDMVEKLKADLQSTDQLKEYTSLLESQLENHLETASSERQNYTKEVEVLRQLLSESQEQLEAAKTETQKQSKELALVRQQLSEMQSHVQDGEVVGLEADPSEPASLELQTQLEQNEMLVEKEQVLRQKLSLELEEAQRSACSLQAELEKLRLSENAAASQTEEAQLLKERLEKEKKLTKDLGQAATKLQELWKATQDQLAKERETVRKLKARLQE
;
A
#
# COMPACT_ATOMS: atom_id res chain seq x y z
N MET A 1 -11.55 -16.03 24.06
CA MET A 1 -12.42 -15.64 22.93
C MET A 1 -12.88 -16.92 22.30
N ASP A 2 -14.07 -17.36 22.68
CA ASP A 2 -14.60 -18.66 22.29
C ASP A 2 -15.17 -18.62 20.89
N VAL A 3 -14.73 -19.55 20.05
CA VAL A 3 -15.15 -19.69 18.65
C VAL A 3 -16.60 -20.20 18.53
N TYR A 4 -17.24 -20.49 19.67
CA TYR A 4 -18.60 -21.01 19.80
C TYR A 4 -19.63 -20.00 20.31
N ASP A 5 -19.26 -18.73 20.52
CA ASP A 5 -20.24 -17.67 20.78
C ASP A 5 -21.14 -17.43 19.54
N PRO A 6 -22.49 -17.58 19.65
CA PRO A 6 -23.40 -17.33 18.55
C PRO A 6 -23.35 -15.90 17.99
N GLN A 7 -22.97 -14.90 18.80
CA GLN A 7 -22.84 -13.52 18.32
C GLN A 7 -21.60 -13.36 17.43
N THR A 8 -20.45 -13.89 17.87
CA THR A 8 -19.20 -13.92 17.09
C THR A 8 -19.37 -14.70 15.78
N LEU A 9 -20.02 -15.88 15.81
CA LEU A 9 -20.35 -16.62 14.59
C LEU A 9 -21.30 -15.83 13.67
N GLY A 10 -22.33 -15.20 14.24
CA GLY A 10 -23.26 -14.34 13.50
C GLY A 10 -22.58 -13.16 12.83
N VAL A 11 -21.67 -12.47 13.53
CA VAL A 11 -20.84 -11.39 12.98
C VAL A 11 -19.92 -11.89 11.87
N MET A 12 -19.32 -13.08 12.00
CA MET A 12 -18.45 -13.65 10.97
C MET A 12 -19.23 -14.01 9.69
N VAL A 13 -20.44 -14.57 9.83
CA VAL A 13 -21.33 -14.89 8.70
C VAL A 13 -21.88 -13.61 8.04
N PHE A 14 -22.34 -12.62 8.81
CA PHE A 14 -22.76 -11.32 8.26
C PHE A 14 -21.60 -10.55 7.61
N GLY A 15 -20.39 -10.63 8.18
CA GLY A 15 -19.18 -10.07 7.59
C GLY A 15 -18.84 -10.72 6.25
N GLY A 16 -18.89 -12.04 6.17
CA GLY A 16 -18.75 -12.77 4.91
C GLY A 16 -19.80 -12.37 3.87
N PHE A 17 -21.07 -12.27 4.26
CA PHE A 17 -22.16 -11.87 3.37
C PHE A 17 -22.03 -10.40 2.91
N MET A 18 -21.58 -9.49 3.78
CA MET A 18 -21.24 -8.10 3.44
C MET A 18 -20.08 -8.03 2.44
N VAL A 19 -19.01 -8.80 2.63
CA VAL A 19 -17.86 -8.84 1.72
C VAL A 19 -18.25 -9.40 0.35
N ILE A 20 -19.02 -10.50 0.30
CA ILE A 20 -19.56 -11.06 -0.95
C ILE A 20 -20.48 -10.05 -1.64
N SER A 21 -21.34 -9.34 -0.89
CA SER A 21 -22.20 -8.29 -1.43
C SER A 21 -21.41 -7.09 -1.96
N ALA A 22 -20.36 -6.67 -1.27
CA ALA A 22 -19.47 -5.59 -1.70
C ALA A 22 -18.68 -5.96 -2.95
N ILE A 23 -18.20 -7.21 -3.07
CA ILE A 23 -17.59 -7.75 -4.28
C ILE A 23 -18.61 -7.79 -5.43
N GLY A 24 -19.85 -8.24 -5.17
CA GLY A 24 -20.94 -8.22 -6.15
C GLY A 24 -21.25 -6.81 -6.66
N ILE A 25 -21.38 -5.83 -5.75
CA ILE A 25 -21.61 -4.41 -6.10
C ILE A 25 -20.40 -3.83 -6.85
N PHE A 26 -19.17 -4.19 -6.48
CA PHE A 26 -17.95 -3.76 -7.18
C PHE A 26 -17.85 -4.36 -8.59
N LEU A 27 -18.20 -5.63 -8.78
CA LEU A 27 -18.24 -6.28 -10.09
C LEU A 27 -19.34 -5.69 -10.97
N VAL A 28 -20.55 -5.47 -10.44
CA VAL A 28 -21.62 -4.76 -11.16
C VAL A 28 -21.19 -3.34 -11.51
N SER A 29 -20.57 -2.59 -10.59
CA SER A 29 -20.09 -1.22 -10.84
C SER A 29 -18.98 -1.19 -11.91
N THR A 30 -18.03 -2.12 -11.89
CA THR A 30 -16.91 -2.17 -12.86
C THR A 30 -17.32 -2.69 -14.24
N PHE A 31 -18.38 -3.49 -14.35
CA PHE A 31 -18.96 -3.89 -15.65
C PHE A 31 -19.99 -2.88 -16.19
N SER A 32 -20.85 -2.29 -15.35
CA SER A 32 -21.86 -1.31 -15.79
C SER A 32 -21.29 0.09 -16.09
N MET A 33 -20.10 0.45 -15.58
CA MET A 33 -19.45 1.74 -15.90
C MET A 33 -18.65 1.72 -17.23
N LYS A 34 -18.96 0.81 -18.16
CA LYS A 34 -18.36 0.74 -19.51
C LYS A 34 -19.30 1.12 -20.66
N GLU A 35 -20.43 1.77 -20.37
CA GLU A 35 -21.18 2.51 -21.39
C GLU A 35 -20.57 3.91 -21.61
N THR A 36 -19.66 4.03 -22.57
CA THR A 36 -19.19 5.34 -23.04
C THR A 36 -20.34 6.07 -23.73
N SER A 37 -20.92 7.07 -23.05
CA SER A 37 -22.04 7.84 -23.59
C SER A 37 -21.71 8.46 -24.96
N TYR A 38 -22.67 8.37 -25.88
CA TYR A 38 -22.54 8.84 -27.26
C TYR A 38 -22.19 10.34 -27.36
N GLU A 39 -22.57 11.14 -26.36
CA GLU A 39 -22.16 12.54 -26.19
C GLU A 39 -20.65 12.70 -25.96
N GLU A 40 -20.00 11.84 -25.16
CA GLU A 40 -18.57 11.94 -24.86
C GLU A 40 -17.71 11.57 -26.09
N ALA A 41 -18.16 10.57 -26.86
CA ALA A 41 -17.54 10.21 -28.13
C ALA A 41 -17.60 11.37 -29.15
N LEU A 42 -18.76 12.03 -29.27
CA LEU A 42 -18.93 13.24 -30.09
C LEU A 42 -18.10 14.42 -29.57
N ALA A 43 -17.96 14.59 -28.25
CA ALA A 43 -17.11 15.61 -27.65
C ALA A 43 -15.62 15.38 -27.98
N LYS A 44 -15.12 14.14 -27.90
CA LYS A 44 -13.76 13.77 -28.34
C LYS A 44 -13.55 14.07 -29.83
N GLN A 45 -14.45 13.61 -30.70
CA GLN A 45 -14.33 13.82 -32.15
C GLN A 45 -14.33 15.32 -32.53
N ARG A 46 -15.15 16.15 -31.87
CA ARG A 46 -15.14 17.61 -32.05
C ARG A 46 -13.80 18.22 -31.64
N LYS A 47 -13.27 17.85 -30.47
CA LYS A 47 -12.01 18.36 -29.91
C LYS A 47 -10.78 17.95 -30.73
N GLU A 48 -10.86 16.84 -31.44
CA GLU A 48 -9.84 16.35 -32.37
C GLU A 48 -9.89 17.06 -33.73
N LEU A 49 -11.09 17.30 -34.28
CA LEU A 49 -11.31 18.16 -35.44
C LEU A 49 -10.79 19.60 -35.20
N GLU A 50 -11.07 20.15 -34.02
CA GLU A 50 -10.67 21.50 -33.61
C GLU A 50 -9.14 21.64 -33.53
N LYS A 51 -8.43 20.66 -32.94
CA LYS A 51 -6.95 20.58 -32.98
C LYS A 51 -6.42 20.49 -34.41
N THR A 52 -7.05 19.67 -35.26
CA THR A 52 -6.64 19.47 -36.66
C THR A 52 -6.86 20.74 -37.49
N GLN A 53 -7.85 21.56 -37.12
CA GLN A 53 -8.13 22.84 -37.76
C GLN A 53 -7.13 23.93 -37.33
N GLN A 54 -6.74 23.97 -36.05
CA GLN A 54 -5.73 24.91 -35.54
C GLN A 54 -4.34 24.69 -36.17
N GLN A 55 -3.89 23.44 -36.34
CA GLN A 55 -2.61 23.14 -37.01
C GLN A 55 -2.52 23.62 -38.48
N LYS A 56 -3.63 23.90 -39.15
CA LYS A 56 -3.66 24.38 -40.55
C LYS A 56 -3.57 25.91 -40.69
N ILE A 57 -3.63 26.67 -39.59
CA ILE A 57 -3.68 28.14 -39.65
C ILE A 57 -2.29 28.80 -39.52
N GLU A 58 -1.35 28.23 -38.77
CA GLU A 58 -0.06 28.89 -38.51
C GLU A 58 0.94 28.87 -39.68
N LYS A 59 0.84 27.92 -40.62
CA LYS A 59 1.84 27.72 -41.68
C LYS A 59 1.65 28.62 -42.93
N LYS A 60 1.24 29.88 -42.76
CA LYS A 60 1.07 30.84 -43.87
C LYS A 60 1.46 32.31 -43.56
N LYS A 61 2.76 32.59 -43.41
CA LYS A 61 3.33 33.92 -43.74
C LYS A 61 4.85 33.89 -44.00
N LYS A 62 5.31 34.81 -44.87
CA LYS A 62 6.70 35.17 -45.23
C LYS A 62 7.61 34.11 -45.91
N GLU A 63 7.38 33.96 -47.20
CA GLU A 63 8.29 34.43 -48.30
C GLU A 63 9.72 33.87 -48.50
N LYS A 64 10.24 34.18 -49.70
CA LYS A 64 11.31 33.56 -50.53
C LYS A 64 12.32 34.69 -50.92
N PRO A 65 13.30 34.56 -51.87
CA PRO A 65 13.80 33.42 -52.67
C PRO A 65 15.36 33.35 -52.84
N VAL A 66 15.85 32.61 -53.86
CA VAL A 66 17.19 32.72 -54.57
C VAL A 66 18.36 31.93 -53.91
N GLU A 67 19.17 31.10 -54.59
CA GLU A 67 19.26 30.65 -56.01
C GLU A 67 19.61 29.14 -56.17
N LYS A 68 19.87 28.65 -57.41
CA LYS A 68 20.20 27.26 -57.78
C LYS A 68 21.42 27.16 -58.74
N LYS A 69 22.27 26.14 -58.56
CA LYS A 69 23.03 25.34 -59.59
C LYS A 69 23.96 24.34 -58.89
N GLY A 70 24.27 23.14 -59.41
CA GLY A 70 23.71 22.41 -60.57
C GLY A 70 24.64 21.30 -61.11
N LYS A 71 24.04 20.27 -61.75
CA LYS A 71 24.67 19.08 -62.43
C LYS A 71 25.34 18.03 -61.51
N ALA A 72 25.63 16.78 -61.95
CA ALA A 72 24.85 15.71 -62.59
C ALA A 72 25.71 14.78 -63.49
N LYS A 73 25.40 13.46 -63.46
CA LYS A 73 25.88 12.33 -64.33
C LYS A 73 27.35 11.88 -64.18
N LYS A 74 27.79 10.69 -64.66
CA LYS A 74 27.23 9.29 -64.75
C LYS A 74 28.21 8.42 -65.58
N LYS A 75 28.46 7.14 -65.21
CA LYS A 75 29.00 6.04 -66.07
C LYS A 75 30.49 6.21 -66.54
N GLU A 76 31.26 5.18 -66.95
CA GLU A 76 31.16 3.69 -66.89
C GLU A 76 32.55 3.01 -67.09
N GLU A 77 32.56 1.67 -67.06
CA GLU A 77 33.52 0.68 -67.64
C GLU A 77 34.44 -0.13 -66.68
N LYS A 78 34.82 -1.32 -67.19
CA LYS A 78 35.55 -2.46 -66.56
C LYS A 78 36.57 -2.99 -67.64
N PRO A 79 37.18 -4.21 -67.61
CA PRO A 79 37.29 -5.28 -66.59
C PRO A 79 38.68 -5.97 -66.43
N ASN A 80 38.77 -6.88 -65.45
CA ASN A 80 39.61 -8.11 -65.36
C ASN A 80 41.17 -8.08 -65.45
N GLY A 81 41.82 -8.75 -64.47
CA GLY A 81 43.22 -9.22 -64.51
C GLY A 81 43.57 -10.07 -63.26
N LYS A 82 44.30 -11.19 -63.40
CA LYS A 82 44.52 -12.22 -62.34
C LYS A 82 45.86 -12.06 -61.57
N ILE A 83 45.84 -12.26 -60.25
CA ILE A 83 46.55 -13.30 -59.43
C ILE A 83 47.81 -13.95 -60.08
N PRO A 84 48.98 -14.15 -59.40
CA PRO A 84 49.19 -14.59 -57.98
C PRO A 84 50.40 -13.93 -57.21
N GLU A 85 50.86 -14.62 -56.13
CA GLU A 85 52.15 -14.51 -55.39
C GLU A 85 52.37 -13.35 -54.38
N GLN A 86 53.14 -13.51 -53.28
CA GLN A 86 53.34 -14.69 -52.39
C GLN A 86 53.88 -14.22 -51.00
N GLN A 87 53.98 -15.15 -50.04
CA GLN A 87 54.64 -15.01 -48.71
C GLN A 87 56.17 -14.78 -48.87
N PRO A 88 56.90 -14.17 -47.87
CA PRO A 88 57.13 -14.78 -46.54
C PRO A 88 57.22 -13.73 -45.38
N THR A 89 57.60 -13.99 -44.11
CA THR A 89 58.23 -15.16 -43.45
C THR A 89 57.83 -15.22 -41.95
N GLN A 90 57.93 -16.44 -41.37
CA GLN A 90 58.43 -16.89 -40.03
C GLN A 90 58.79 -15.86 -38.92
N GLU A 91 58.82 -16.21 -37.62
CA GLU A 91 58.93 -17.50 -36.88
C GLU A 91 58.04 -17.43 -35.59
N GLY A 92 57.45 -18.48 -35.00
CA GLY A 92 58.06 -19.64 -34.30
C GLY A 92 58.00 -19.43 -32.77
N THR A 93 57.81 -20.39 -31.84
CA THR A 93 57.40 -21.83 -31.85
C THR A 93 56.98 -22.15 -30.39
N ASN A 94 55.92 -22.89 -30.05
CA ASN A 94 55.89 -24.37 -29.83
C ASN A 94 54.57 -24.83 -29.16
N SER A 95 54.30 -26.14 -29.21
CA SER A 95 53.35 -26.87 -28.34
C SER A 95 54.04 -28.12 -27.74
N PRO A 96 53.38 -28.92 -26.88
CA PRO A 96 52.83 -30.19 -27.40
C PRO A 96 51.48 -30.63 -26.75
N LYS A 97 51.04 -31.86 -27.04
CA LYS A 97 49.76 -32.50 -26.63
C LYS A 97 49.98 -33.69 -25.68
N ASP A 98 48.93 -34.06 -24.94
CA ASP A 98 48.19 -35.36 -24.99
C ASP A 98 46.97 -35.25 -24.02
N VAL A 99 45.76 -35.81 -24.19
CA VAL A 99 45.12 -36.88 -25.01
C VAL A 99 45.21 -38.30 -24.39
N VAL A 100 44.12 -39.09 -24.54
CA VAL A 100 43.97 -40.58 -24.47
C VAL A 100 43.03 -41.18 -23.36
N LEU A 101 41.78 -41.44 -23.79
CA LEU A 101 40.91 -42.64 -23.61
C LEU A 101 40.07 -43.01 -22.34
N GLU A 102 38.94 -43.63 -22.71
CA GLU A 102 37.88 -44.46 -22.05
C GLU A 102 38.36 -45.94 -21.81
N PRO A 103 37.58 -47.03 -21.47
CA PRO A 103 36.17 -47.35 -21.87
C PRO A 103 35.25 -48.30 -21.01
N ALA A 104 33.99 -48.47 -21.46
CA ALA A 104 33.10 -49.69 -21.40
C ALA A 104 32.51 -50.17 -20.02
N VAL A 105 31.48 -51.06 -19.91
CA VAL A 105 30.80 -52.05 -20.81
C VAL A 105 29.25 -52.12 -20.58
N VAL A 106 28.52 -52.64 -21.59
CA VAL A 106 27.05 -52.93 -21.75
C VAL A 106 26.56 -54.21 -20.96
N PRO A 107 25.28 -54.72 -20.96
CA PRO A 107 24.42 -55.08 -22.14
C PRO A 107 22.87 -54.90 -22.04
N ALA A 108 22.18 -55.16 -23.17
CA ALA A 108 20.71 -55.08 -23.43
C ALA A 108 19.95 -56.41 -23.16
N PRO A 109 18.67 -56.68 -23.59
CA PRO A 109 18.35 -56.96 -25.02
C PRO A 109 16.86 -56.80 -25.56
N VAL A 110 16.70 -57.02 -26.89
CA VAL A 110 15.47 -57.37 -27.71
C VAL A 110 14.45 -56.25 -28.07
N ALA A 111 13.70 -56.48 -29.18
CA ALA A 111 12.79 -55.57 -29.90
C ALA A 111 11.58 -56.34 -30.55
N VAL A 112 10.90 -55.75 -31.57
CA VAL A 112 9.72 -56.25 -32.34
C VAL A 112 8.37 -55.99 -31.59
N GLU A 113 7.25 -55.51 -32.17
CA GLU A 113 6.78 -55.34 -33.57
C GLU A 113 5.93 -54.03 -33.77
N SER A 114 5.32 -53.84 -34.95
CA SER A 114 4.33 -52.78 -35.29
C SER A 114 3.15 -53.43 -36.05
N PRO A 115 1.90 -52.87 -36.18
CA PRO A 115 1.66 -51.64 -36.97
C PRO A 115 0.33 -50.82 -36.74
N ILE A 116 0.15 -49.75 -37.54
CA ILE A 116 -1.12 -49.15 -38.09
C ILE A 116 -2.13 -48.40 -37.15
N ALA A 117 -2.18 -47.06 -37.37
CA ALA A 117 -3.34 -46.12 -37.41
C ALA A 117 -4.23 -45.91 -36.14
N ALA A 118 -4.99 -44.79 -35.98
CA ALA A 118 -5.32 -43.69 -36.90
C ALA A 118 -5.65 -42.34 -36.19
N VAL A 119 -5.70 -41.25 -36.99
CA VAL A 119 -6.37 -39.94 -36.75
C VAL A 119 -5.79 -38.96 -35.70
N SER A 120 -4.94 -38.07 -36.23
CA SER A 120 -4.96 -36.59 -36.11
C SER A 120 -4.75 -35.83 -34.79
N VAL A 121 -3.86 -34.84 -34.90
CA VAL A 121 -3.46 -33.81 -33.93
C VAL A 121 -3.84 -32.42 -34.53
N PRO A 122 -3.36 -31.26 -34.04
CA PRO A 122 -4.08 -30.16 -33.33
C PRO A 122 -4.39 -28.95 -34.29
N PRO A 123 -4.21 -27.63 -33.98
CA PRO A 123 -4.17 -26.85 -32.72
C PRO A 123 -5.05 -25.56 -32.76
N GLN A 124 -4.67 -24.59 -31.91
CA GLN A 124 -4.97 -23.15 -31.90
C GLN A 124 -4.66 -22.46 -33.28
N GLU A 125 -4.94 -21.17 -33.57
CA GLU A 125 -4.71 -19.95 -32.77
C GLU A 125 -5.35 -18.65 -33.38
N LYS A 126 -5.37 -17.57 -32.57
CA LYS A 126 -5.36 -16.10 -32.88
C LYS A 126 -6.33 -15.37 -33.85
N GLU A 127 -7.02 -14.38 -33.26
CA GLU A 127 -7.11 -12.93 -33.62
C GLU A 127 -7.49 -12.39 -35.03
N LYS A 128 -8.61 -11.63 -35.06
CA LYS A 128 -8.88 -10.32 -35.76
C LYS A 128 -8.70 -10.22 -37.31
N PRO A 129 -9.09 -9.10 -37.99
CA PRO A 129 -9.75 -7.86 -37.54
C PRO A 129 -11.09 -7.51 -38.26
N THR A 130 -11.69 -6.37 -37.91
CA THR A 130 -12.88 -5.73 -38.53
C THR A 130 -12.54 -4.78 -39.69
N PRO A 131 -13.49 -4.47 -40.60
CA PRO A 131 -13.94 -3.06 -40.72
C PRO A 131 -15.46 -2.84 -41.00
N SER A 132 -15.88 -1.57 -41.08
CA SER A 132 -17.27 -1.03 -41.25
C SER A 132 -17.66 -0.84 -42.76
N PRO A 133 -18.64 0.00 -43.28
CA PRO A 133 -19.31 1.22 -42.72
C PRO A 133 -20.79 1.64 -43.15
N LYS A 134 -21.39 2.64 -42.44
CA LYS A 134 -22.49 3.61 -42.87
C LYS A 134 -23.93 3.02 -43.08
N GLU A 135 -25.09 3.71 -43.18
CA GLU A 135 -25.68 5.08 -42.94
C GLU A 135 -27.27 4.95 -42.82
N LYS A 136 -28.29 5.83 -43.07
CA LYS A 136 -28.48 7.20 -43.65
C LYS A 136 -29.86 7.89 -43.32
N ARG A 137 -29.86 9.08 -42.66
CA ARG A 137 -30.79 10.28 -42.74
C ARG A 137 -32.36 10.27 -42.58
N LYS A 138 -32.85 11.35 -41.91
CA LYS A 138 -34.20 12.07 -41.96
C LYS A 138 -35.42 11.40 -41.26
N LYS A 139 -36.54 12.04 -40.80
CA LYS A 139 -37.01 13.41 -40.33
C LYS A 139 -38.55 13.30 -39.99
N GLU A 140 -39.34 14.15 -39.29
CA GLU A 140 -39.22 15.29 -38.33
C GLU A 140 -40.65 15.73 -37.79
N LYS A 141 -40.79 16.27 -36.55
CA LYS A 141 -41.98 17.00 -35.94
C LYS A 141 -43.31 16.22 -35.65
N LYS A 142 -44.32 16.71 -34.87
CA LYS A 142 -44.46 17.53 -33.59
C LYS A 142 -45.98 17.78 -33.29
N VAL A 143 -46.37 18.14 -32.02
CA VAL A 143 -47.64 18.82 -31.55
C VAL A 143 -48.87 17.90 -31.27
N ALA A 144 -49.82 18.11 -30.31
CA ALA A 144 -49.88 18.70 -28.93
C ALA A 144 -51.35 18.61 -28.35
N LYS A 145 -51.64 19.26 -27.18
CA LYS A 145 -52.95 19.78 -26.63
C LYS A 145 -53.63 19.00 -25.46
N VAL A 146 -54.51 19.59 -24.61
CA VAL A 146 -54.27 20.55 -23.47
C VAL A 146 -55.58 20.91 -22.67
N GLU A 147 -55.56 20.85 -21.32
CA GLU A 147 -56.39 21.56 -20.28
C GLU A 147 -57.94 21.35 -20.17
N PRO A 148 -58.72 21.92 -19.18
CA PRO A 148 -58.45 22.99 -18.16
C PRO A 148 -59.01 22.93 -16.69
N ALA A 149 -58.37 23.69 -15.76
CA ALA A 149 -58.90 24.56 -14.65
C ALA A 149 -59.86 24.02 -13.51
N PRO A 150 -60.24 24.78 -12.43
CA PRO A 150 -59.92 26.17 -11.96
C PRO A 150 -59.52 26.35 -10.44
N SER A 151 -59.56 27.59 -9.89
CA SER A 151 -59.14 27.99 -8.50
C SER A 151 -60.07 29.05 -7.84
N PRO A 152 -59.91 29.39 -6.53
CA PRO A 152 -59.54 30.76 -6.04
C PRO A 152 -58.63 30.76 -4.76
N ALA A 153 -57.74 31.73 -4.38
CA ALA A 153 -57.66 33.22 -4.37
C ALA A 153 -58.37 33.89 -3.14
N LEU A 154 -57.89 34.91 -2.40
CA LEU A 154 -56.72 35.85 -2.42
C LEU A 154 -55.84 35.69 -1.12
N ALA A 155 -55.08 36.59 -0.44
CA ALA A 155 -54.56 38.00 -0.46
C ALA A 155 -53.28 38.06 0.48
N GLN A 156 -52.35 39.04 0.64
CA GLN A 156 -52.10 40.48 0.32
C GLN A 156 -52.63 41.56 1.33
N PRO A 157 -51.96 42.73 1.59
CA PRO A 157 -50.55 43.21 1.37
C PRO A 157 -50.01 44.14 2.54
N PRO A 158 -49.16 45.22 2.42
CA PRO A 158 -48.23 45.75 1.37
C PRO A 158 -46.84 46.38 1.84
N VAL A 159 -45.92 46.64 0.87
CA VAL A 159 -44.82 47.68 0.75
C VAL A 159 -43.73 47.92 1.84
N SER A 160 -42.53 48.48 1.57
CA SER A 160 -41.68 48.66 0.33
C SER A 160 -40.20 49.05 0.65
N ILE A 161 -39.34 48.99 -0.38
CA ILE A 161 -37.90 49.34 -0.45
C ILE A 161 -37.71 50.84 -0.80
N PRO A 162 -36.75 51.62 -0.22
CA PRO A 162 -35.56 52.05 -1.01
C PRO A 162 -34.23 52.34 -0.25
N LYS A 163 -33.22 52.72 -1.05
CA LYS A 163 -31.76 52.83 -0.80
C LYS A 163 -31.29 54.04 0.03
N SER A 164 -29.99 53.96 0.38
CA SER A 164 -28.96 55.05 0.42
C SER A 164 -28.59 55.68 1.77
N SER A 165 -27.31 56.05 1.88
CA SER A 165 -26.63 56.57 3.08
C SER A 165 -26.13 58.01 2.89
N PRO A 166 -26.26 58.85 3.94
CA PRO A 166 -25.37 59.99 4.23
C PRO A 166 -25.13 60.20 5.76
N VAL A 167 -24.17 61.01 6.25
CA VAL A 167 -22.76 61.25 5.87
C VAL A 167 -22.06 62.03 7.03
N LEU A 168 -20.79 61.73 7.35
CA LEU A 168 -19.91 62.41 8.34
C LEU A 168 -20.42 62.40 9.81
N GLU A 169 -19.67 62.78 10.86
CA GLU A 169 -18.30 63.32 11.04
C GLU A 169 -17.71 62.64 12.32
N VAL A 170 -16.40 62.42 12.53
CA VAL A 170 -15.23 63.32 12.49
C VAL A 170 -14.01 62.67 11.82
N THR A 171 -13.14 63.49 11.20
CA THR A 171 -11.96 63.05 10.44
C THR A 171 -10.65 63.75 10.94
N PRO A 172 -9.57 63.99 10.15
CA PRO A 172 -8.30 63.25 10.31
C PRO A 172 -7.07 64.17 10.52
N LYS A 173 -5.83 63.61 10.55
CA LYS A 173 -4.67 64.09 9.74
C LYS A 173 -3.28 63.47 10.04
N GLU A 174 -2.46 63.46 8.98
CA GLU A 174 -1.02 63.79 8.85
C GLU A 174 0.10 63.15 9.70
N VAL A 175 0.91 62.34 8.99
CA VAL A 175 2.38 62.43 8.85
C VAL A 175 2.75 63.66 7.97
N PRO A 176 3.97 64.28 7.92
CA PRO A 176 5.23 64.25 8.73
C PRO A 176 5.63 65.65 9.30
N VAL A 177 6.92 65.92 9.66
CA VAL A 177 7.78 67.07 9.21
C VAL A 177 9.02 67.42 10.10
N VAL A 178 10.22 67.45 9.47
CA VAL A 178 11.46 68.29 9.69
C VAL A 178 12.16 68.46 11.07
N ALA A 179 13.49 68.22 11.12
CA ALA A 179 14.52 69.16 11.63
C ALA A 179 15.98 68.76 11.23
N VAL A 180 16.68 69.62 10.47
CA VAL A 180 17.97 69.31 9.77
C VAL A 180 18.94 70.51 9.84
N PRO A 181 20.20 70.31 10.32
CA PRO A 181 21.40 70.67 9.52
C PRO A 181 22.61 69.69 9.81
N PRO A 182 23.92 70.01 9.55
CA PRO A 182 24.51 69.89 8.20
C PRO A 182 25.95 69.26 8.10
N VAL A 183 26.52 69.33 6.88
CA VAL A 183 27.91 69.01 6.42
C VAL A 183 28.24 67.51 6.27
N GLY A 184 28.69 66.98 5.12
CA GLY A 184 28.88 67.51 3.76
C GLY A 184 29.92 66.70 2.93
N THR A 185 30.10 66.82 1.61
CA THR A 185 29.29 67.46 0.53
C THR A 185 29.88 67.15 -0.88
N GLN A 186 29.06 66.69 -1.84
CA GLN A 186 29.13 66.95 -3.31
C GLN A 186 30.31 66.32 -4.14
N GLN A 187 30.28 66.15 -5.49
CA GLN A 187 29.21 66.20 -6.53
C GLN A 187 29.57 65.41 -7.83
N SER A 188 28.57 65.34 -8.72
CA SER A 188 28.45 65.03 -10.17
C SER A 188 29.66 65.06 -11.15
N ALA A 189 29.44 64.43 -12.33
CA ALA A 189 30.22 64.53 -13.59
C ALA A 189 29.54 65.55 -14.58
N PRO A 190 29.89 65.68 -15.91
CA PRO A 190 30.94 65.06 -16.76
C PRO A 190 31.65 66.02 -17.78
N VAL A 191 32.46 65.47 -18.73
CA VAL A 191 33.00 66.07 -20.01
C VAL A 191 34.01 67.27 -19.87
N ILE A 192 34.93 67.64 -20.79
CA ILE A 192 35.33 67.23 -22.18
C ILE A 192 36.87 67.32 -22.41
N SER A 193 37.42 66.44 -23.27
CA SER A 193 38.56 66.62 -24.22
C SER A 193 39.92 67.26 -23.84
N SER A 194 41.03 66.58 -24.18
CA SER A 194 41.99 66.96 -25.26
C SER A 194 43.12 65.92 -25.43
N THR A 195 44.04 66.10 -26.39
CA THR A 195 44.89 65.02 -26.95
C THR A 195 46.38 65.39 -27.17
N VAL A 196 47.25 64.34 -27.18
CA VAL A 196 48.59 64.23 -27.83
C VAL A 196 49.80 64.96 -27.20
N VAL A 197 50.87 64.20 -26.88
CA VAL A 197 52.30 64.33 -27.34
C VAL A 197 53.17 63.15 -26.80
N LYS A 198 54.33 62.89 -27.42
CA LYS A 198 55.25 61.73 -27.26
C LYS A 198 56.36 61.88 -26.18
N LYS A 199 56.95 60.73 -25.78
CA LYS A 199 58.31 60.49 -25.19
C LYS A 199 58.55 61.06 -23.76
N ALA A 200 59.55 60.63 -22.99
CA ALA A 200 60.78 59.85 -23.26
C ALA A 200 61.13 58.78 -22.17
N ASP A 201 62.40 58.36 -22.11
CA ASP A 201 63.11 57.37 -21.27
C ASP A 201 62.83 57.42 -19.73
N GLY A 202 63.15 56.42 -18.89
CA GLY A 202 63.87 55.13 -19.01
C GLY A 202 64.68 54.83 -17.71
N LEU A 203 65.07 53.56 -17.39
CA LEU A 203 66.01 53.13 -16.29
C LEU A 203 66.33 51.59 -16.44
N PRO A 204 67.21 50.90 -15.64
CA PRO A 204 68.13 49.87 -16.18
C PRO A 204 68.12 48.44 -15.56
N THR A 205 68.86 47.55 -16.25
CA THR A 205 69.76 46.42 -15.83
C THR A 205 69.98 46.18 -14.31
N HIS A 206 70.18 44.96 -13.77
CA HIS A 206 70.90 43.71 -14.17
C HIS A 206 70.04 42.46 -13.81
N GLU A 207 70.24 41.21 -14.28
CA GLU A 207 71.45 40.36 -14.17
C GLU A 207 71.56 39.25 -15.26
N GLU A 208 72.62 38.42 -15.23
CA GLU A 208 73.05 37.51 -16.31
C GLU A 208 72.62 36.03 -16.18
N GLN A 209 72.49 35.33 -17.32
CA GLN A 209 73.30 34.11 -17.54
C GLN A 209 73.48 33.74 -19.04
N LYS A 210 74.58 33.00 -19.30
CA LYS A 210 75.10 32.47 -20.59
C LYS A 210 74.89 30.93 -20.64
N PRO A 211 75.31 30.16 -21.68
CA PRO A 211 75.96 30.49 -22.97
C PRO A 211 75.12 29.99 -24.18
N ASP A 212 75.55 29.87 -25.45
CA ASP A 212 76.81 30.20 -26.15
C ASP A 212 76.50 30.66 -27.61
N GLY A 213 77.53 31.04 -28.38
CA GLY A 213 77.44 31.33 -29.82
C GLY A 213 78.29 30.37 -30.68
N PRO A 214 78.87 30.79 -31.83
CA PRO A 214 78.65 32.07 -32.52
C PRO A 214 78.57 31.98 -34.08
N VAL A 215 77.74 32.83 -34.71
CA VAL A 215 77.96 33.26 -36.11
C VAL A 215 77.79 34.78 -36.20
N LYS A 216 78.79 35.48 -36.78
CA LYS A 216 78.77 36.93 -37.00
C LYS A 216 79.81 37.36 -38.02
N LYS A 217 79.40 38.12 -39.06
CA LYS A 217 80.11 39.20 -39.79
C LYS A 217 79.59 39.32 -41.24
N LYS A 218 79.65 40.48 -41.93
CA LYS A 218 79.51 41.90 -41.52
C LYS A 218 79.60 42.78 -42.78
N ALA A 219 78.87 43.90 -42.81
CA ALA A 219 79.24 45.12 -43.52
C ALA A 219 78.69 46.33 -42.72
N ALA A 220 79.28 47.54 -42.74
CA ALA A 220 80.30 48.06 -43.65
C ALA A 220 81.35 49.00 -42.97
N SER A 221 82.36 49.38 -43.77
CA SER A 221 83.12 50.66 -43.81
C SER A 221 84.04 51.17 -42.67
N LYS A 222 85.34 51.23 -43.04
CA LYS A 222 86.32 52.36 -42.96
C LYS A 222 87.22 52.65 -41.72
N LYS A 223 88.53 52.75 -42.06
CA LYS A 223 89.63 53.64 -41.59
C LYS A 223 90.57 53.29 -40.40
N LYS A 224 91.81 52.91 -40.79
CA LYS A 224 93.14 53.49 -40.44
C LYS A 224 93.71 53.40 -39.00
N SER A 225 94.84 52.67 -38.87
CA SER A 225 96.06 53.11 -38.12
C SER A 225 97.31 52.27 -38.46
N GLU A 226 98.49 52.85 -38.23
CA GLU A 226 99.87 52.31 -38.21
C GLU A 226 100.23 51.77 -36.78
N PRO A 227 101.47 51.34 -36.40
CA PRO A 227 102.79 51.46 -37.06
C PRO A 227 103.74 50.21 -37.05
N ALA A 228 105.01 50.48 -37.40
CA ALA A 228 106.24 49.67 -37.49
C ALA A 228 106.75 49.11 -36.12
N HIS A 229 107.98 48.59 -35.89
CA HIS A 229 109.34 48.80 -36.45
C HIS A 229 110.25 47.56 -36.27
N ALA A 230 111.32 47.45 -37.09
CA ALA A 230 112.66 46.97 -36.71
C ALA A 230 113.65 47.16 -37.89
N ASP A 231 114.88 47.58 -37.60
CA ASP A 231 115.84 48.12 -38.59
C ASP A 231 117.13 47.26 -38.70
N SER A 232 117.91 47.45 -39.77
CA SER A 232 119.35 47.12 -39.86
C SER A 232 120.01 47.84 -41.04
N ASP A 233 121.26 48.30 -40.85
CA ASP A 233 121.94 49.28 -41.70
C ASP A 233 122.77 48.73 -42.88
N GLY A 234 122.68 49.44 -44.01
CA GLY A 234 123.76 49.66 -44.99
C GLY A 234 124.13 48.51 -45.95
N PRO A 235 124.89 48.81 -47.04
CA PRO A 235 125.35 50.12 -47.52
C PRO A 235 124.43 50.70 -48.63
N LEU A 236 124.63 51.98 -48.96
CA LEU A 236 123.89 52.69 -50.03
C LEU A 236 124.23 52.16 -51.43
N TYR A 237 123.37 51.28 -51.98
CA TYR A 237 123.39 50.93 -53.41
C TYR A 237 122.23 51.63 -54.14
N LEU A 238 122.52 52.75 -54.80
CA LEU A 238 121.50 53.51 -55.56
C LEU A 238 120.90 52.64 -56.68
N PRO A 239 119.56 52.46 -56.76
CA PRO A 239 118.96 51.63 -57.79
C PRO A 239 119.30 52.12 -59.20
N TYR A 240 119.63 51.18 -60.10
CA TYR A 240 119.98 51.46 -61.50
C TYR A 240 118.95 52.35 -62.20
N LYS A 241 117.65 52.17 -61.93
CA LYS A 241 116.59 53.03 -62.46
C LYS A 241 116.70 54.49 -61.99
N THR A 242 117.08 54.73 -60.74
CA THR A 242 117.29 56.09 -60.21
C THR A 242 118.51 56.73 -60.86
N LEU A 243 119.62 55.99 -60.96
CA LEU A 243 120.85 56.46 -61.62
C LEU A 243 120.58 56.82 -63.10
N VAL A 244 119.92 55.92 -63.84
CA VAL A 244 119.54 56.15 -65.24
C VAL A 244 118.57 57.33 -65.38
N SER A 245 117.57 57.46 -64.50
CA SER A 245 116.69 58.64 -64.50
C SER A 245 117.47 59.93 -64.27
N THR A 246 118.34 60.01 -63.26
CA THR A 246 119.16 61.20 -62.98
C THR A 246 120.04 61.56 -64.18
N VAL A 247 120.79 60.59 -64.75
CA VAL A 247 121.64 60.82 -65.92
C VAL A 247 120.81 61.23 -67.15
N SER A 248 119.64 60.63 -67.38
CA SER A 248 118.73 61.02 -68.47
C SER A 248 118.06 62.38 -68.29
N SER A 249 118.12 62.95 -67.08
CA SER A 249 117.53 64.26 -66.74
C SER A 249 118.55 65.39 -66.65
N MET A 250 119.85 65.09 -66.74
CA MET A 250 120.89 66.10 -66.82
C MET A 250 121.08 66.55 -68.27
N VAL A 251 120.91 67.85 -68.51
CA VAL A 251 121.17 68.49 -69.81
C VAL A 251 122.63 68.90 -69.84
N PHE A 252 123.48 68.06 -70.42
CA PHE A 252 124.86 68.42 -70.75
C PHE A 252 124.85 69.51 -71.84
N SER A 253 125.67 70.56 -71.70
CA SER A 253 125.99 71.43 -72.83
C SER A 253 126.80 70.67 -73.88
N GLU A 254 126.85 71.14 -75.12
CA GLU A 254 127.54 70.43 -76.21
C GLU A 254 129.04 70.19 -75.90
N GLY A 255 129.71 71.12 -75.22
CA GLY A 255 131.09 70.94 -74.75
C GLY A 255 131.22 69.87 -73.66
N GLU A 256 130.30 69.83 -72.69
CA GLU A 256 130.28 68.80 -71.63
C GLU A 256 129.88 67.42 -72.16
N ALA A 257 129.02 67.37 -73.20
CA ALA A 257 128.67 66.14 -73.89
C ALA A 257 129.86 65.60 -74.69
N GLN A 258 130.59 66.47 -75.41
CA GLN A 258 131.86 66.13 -76.03
C GLN A 258 132.86 65.60 -74.99
N GLN A 259 133.06 66.30 -73.86
CA GLN A 259 133.98 65.84 -72.81
C GLN A 259 133.51 64.56 -72.11
N LEU A 260 132.21 64.30 -71.98
CA LEU A 260 131.72 63.02 -71.46
C LEU A 260 131.98 61.89 -72.46
N ILE A 261 131.84 62.12 -73.76
CA ILE A 261 132.20 61.17 -74.82
C ILE A 261 133.72 60.95 -74.86
N GLU A 262 134.51 62.01 -74.68
CA GLU A 262 135.97 61.97 -74.59
C GLU A 262 136.41 61.12 -73.38
N ILE A 263 135.90 61.39 -72.19
CA ILE A 263 136.18 60.61 -70.97
C ILE A 263 135.70 59.14 -71.07
N LEU A 264 134.56 58.89 -71.74
CA LEU A 264 134.05 57.53 -71.96
C LEU A 264 134.83 56.74 -73.03
N THR A 265 135.48 57.42 -73.97
CA THR A 265 136.36 56.79 -74.98
C THR A 265 137.81 56.69 -74.50
N GLU A 266 138.32 57.66 -73.77
CA GLU A 266 139.63 57.64 -73.09
C GLU A 266 139.74 56.49 -72.08
N LYS A 267 138.62 56.08 -71.47
CA LYS A 267 138.55 54.92 -70.57
C LYS A 267 138.27 53.59 -71.28
N ALA A 268 137.97 53.59 -72.57
CA ALA A 268 137.91 52.39 -73.41
C ALA A 268 139.32 52.06 -73.95
N GLY A 269 140.19 51.65 -73.02
CA GLY A 269 141.64 51.71 -73.19
C GLY A 269 142.22 51.03 -74.44
N ILE A 270 142.87 51.86 -75.27
CA ILE A 270 144.21 51.67 -75.83
C ILE A 270 144.58 50.21 -76.18
N ILE A 271 144.35 49.84 -77.45
CA ILE A 271 145.35 49.05 -78.19
C ILE A 271 145.85 49.93 -79.32
N GLN A 272 146.77 50.82 -78.97
CA GLN A 272 147.56 51.62 -79.90
C GLN A 272 148.71 50.77 -80.47
N ASP A 273 149.24 51.20 -81.61
CA ASP A 273 150.53 50.78 -82.19
C ASP A 273 150.72 49.30 -82.55
N THR A 274 150.63 49.06 -83.87
CA THR A 274 151.83 48.57 -84.56
C THR A 274 152.07 49.44 -85.79
N TRP A 275 152.83 50.52 -85.57
CA TRP A 275 153.23 51.47 -86.62
C TRP A 275 154.14 50.85 -87.69
N HIS A 276 154.26 51.53 -88.82
CA HIS A 276 155.06 51.11 -89.96
C HIS A 276 156.56 50.97 -89.66
N MET A 277 157.21 49.93 -90.18
CA MET A 277 158.44 50.06 -91.00
C MET A 277 158.83 48.75 -91.71
N ALA A 278 159.76 48.87 -92.66
CA ALA A 278 160.59 47.81 -93.28
C ALA A 278 159.97 46.85 -94.35
N THR A 279 160.31 47.17 -95.61
CA THR A 279 160.73 46.26 -96.71
C THR A 279 159.76 45.33 -97.48
N GLN A 280 159.60 45.70 -98.76
CA GLN A 280 159.46 44.87 -99.98
C GLN A 280 158.16 44.07 -100.31
N LYS A 281 157.39 44.66 -101.24
CA LYS A 281 156.51 44.03 -102.26
C LYS A 281 155.37 43.10 -101.80
N GLY A 282 154.15 43.65 -101.71
CA GLY A 282 152.87 42.92 -101.66
C GLY A 282 151.71 43.78 -102.17
N ASP A 283 150.62 43.16 -102.64
CA ASP A 283 149.46 43.83 -103.26
C ASP A 283 148.36 44.19 -102.23
N PRO A 284 147.89 45.45 -102.16
CA PRO A 284 146.85 45.88 -101.21
C PRO A 284 145.46 45.24 -101.39
N VAL A 285 145.09 44.77 -102.58
CA VAL A 285 143.72 44.29 -102.87
C VAL A 285 143.34 43.08 -102.00
N ALA A 286 144.30 42.21 -101.71
CA ALA A 286 144.07 40.99 -100.94
C ALA A 286 143.69 41.26 -99.46
N VAL A 287 144.14 42.38 -98.89
CA VAL A 287 143.84 42.74 -97.48
C VAL A 287 142.39 43.20 -97.35
N LEU A 288 141.94 44.06 -98.27
CA LEU A 288 140.54 44.54 -98.31
C LEU A 288 139.55 43.39 -98.54
N LYS A 289 139.90 42.42 -99.39
CA LYS A 289 139.05 41.22 -99.61
C LYS A 289 138.90 40.40 -98.33
N ARG A 290 139.97 40.15 -97.58
CA ARG A 290 139.89 39.41 -96.31
C ARG A 290 139.09 40.19 -95.24
N GLN A 291 139.19 41.52 -95.21
CA GLN A 291 138.36 42.35 -94.33
C GLN A 291 136.87 42.31 -94.71
N LEU A 292 136.55 42.24 -96.01
CA LEU A 292 135.18 42.04 -96.48
C LEU A 292 134.63 40.68 -96.04
N GLU A 293 135.39 39.60 -96.27
CA GLU A 293 135.01 38.23 -95.87
C GLU A 293 134.77 38.11 -94.34
N GLU A 294 135.62 38.76 -93.51
CA GLU A 294 135.40 38.80 -92.05
C GLU A 294 134.16 39.64 -91.67
N LYS A 295 133.84 40.70 -92.44
CA LYS A 295 132.63 41.53 -92.22
C LYS A 295 131.34 40.87 -92.67
N GLU A 296 131.35 40.14 -93.78
CA GLU A 296 130.22 39.32 -94.22
C GLU A 296 129.91 38.22 -93.21
N LYS A 297 130.95 37.57 -92.67
CA LYS A 297 130.84 36.59 -91.58
C LYS A 297 130.27 37.18 -90.28
N GLN A 298 130.69 38.40 -89.91
CA GLN A 298 130.09 39.13 -88.78
C GLN A 298 128.60 39.43 -89.02
N LEU A 299 128.24 39.89 -90.23
CA LEU A 299 126.85 40.16 -90.61
C LEU A 299 125.98 38.89 -90.58
N THR A 300 126.49 37.73 -91.02
CA THR A 300 125.75 36.46 -90.91
C THR A 300 125.55 36.03 -89.47
N ALA A 301 126.55 36.21 -88.60
CA ALA A 301 126.40 35.92 -87.17
C ALA A 301 125.34 36.81 -86.51
N GLU A 302 125.32 38.12 -86.79
CA GLU A 302 124.26 39.02 -86.30
C GLU A 302 122.87 38.67 -86.86
N GLN A 303 122.78 38.18 -88.11
CA GLN A 303 121.52 37.70 -88.67
C GLN A 303 121.03 36.41 -87.98
N GLU A 304 121.93 35.49 -87.63
CA GLU A 304 121.60 34.29 -86.86
C GLU A 304 121.22 34.62 -85.41
N ASP A 305 121.95 35.51 -84.72
CA ASP A 305 121.62 35.95 -83.36
C ASP A 305 120.30 36.73 -83.30
N THR A 306 120.04 37.62 -84.27
CA THR A 306 118.74 38.31 -84.34
C THR A 306 117.60 37.37 -84.73
N ALA A 307 117.85 36.32 -85.53
CA ALA A 307 116.87 35.25 -85.78
C ALA A 307 116.61 34.43 -84.52
N ALA A 308 117.64 34.08 -83.75
CA ALA A 308 117.53 33.37 -82.48
C ALA A 308 116.79 34.20 -81.42
N ALA A 309 117.05 35.51 -81.34
CA ALA A 309 116.29 36.44 -80.49
C ALA A 309 114.81 36.54 -80.90
N ARG A 310 114.52 36.62 -82.22
CA ARG A 310 113.14 36.59 -82.75
C ARG A 310 112.44 35.25 -82.48
N ASN A 311 113.18 34.13 -82.48
CA ASN A 311 112.65 32.81 -82.13
C ASN A 311 112.28 32.75 -80.63
N LYS A 312 113.21 33.11 -79.74
CA LYS A 312 112.98 33.20 -78.30
C LYS A 312 111.82 34.14 -77.96
N LEU A 313 111.70 35.29 -78.63
CA LEU A 313 110.58 36.21 -78.44
C LEU A 313 109.24 35.57 -78.86
N ARG A 314 109.19 34.86 -79.99
CA ARG A 314 107.98 34.12 -80.42
C ARG A 314 107.64 32.96 -79.48
N GLU A 315 108.62 32.30 -78.87
CA GLU A 315 108.40 31.27 -77.85
C GLU A 315 107.86 31.87 -76.55
N LEU A 316 108.41 33.00 -76.08
CA LEU A 316 107.89 33.74 -74.93
C LEU A 316 106.46 34.27 -75.17
N SER A 317 106.15 34.76 -76.37
CA SER A 317 104.78 35.14 -76.73
C SER A 317 103.82 33.93 -76.73
N LYS A 318 104.26 32.76 -77.22
CA LYS A 318 103.47 31.52 -77.14
C LYS A 318 103.24 31.08 -75.70
N ALA A 319 104.30 31.00 -74.89
CA ALA A 319 104.25 30.60 -73.48
C ALA A 319 103.38 31.55 -72.64
N SER A 320 103.46 32.86 -72.91
CA SER A 320 102.54 33.85 -72.33
C SER A 320 101.09 33.57 -72.74
N THR A 321 100.82 33.32 -74.03
CA THR A 321 99.46 33.03 -74.53
C THR A 321 98.89 31.75 -73.92
N THR A 322 99.68 30.68 -73.78
CA THR A 322 99.23 29.44 -73.11
C THR A 322 98.98 29.67 -71.62
N TRP A 323 99.88 30.36 -70.91
CA TRP A 323 99.69 30.66 -69.49
C TRP A 323 98.45 31.53 -69.22
N PHE A 324 98.17 32.51 -70.08
CA PHE A 324 96.93 33.30 -70.00
C PHE A 324 95.68 32.44 -70.25
N SER A 325 95.76 31.45 -71.16
CA SER A 325 94.67 30.52 -71.45
C SER A 325 94.42 29.54 -70.29
N GLU A 326 95.48 28.98 -69.70
CA GLU A 326 95.43 28.12 -68.51
C GLU A 326 94.87 28.88 -67.30
N LEU A 327 95.33 30.10 -67.06
CA LEU A 327 94.83 30.96 -65.99
C LEU A 327 93.34 31.32 -66.18
N ALA A 328 92.89 31.52 -67.42
CA ALA A 328 91.48 31.72 -67.73
C ALA A 328 90.64 30.46 -67.51
N ALA A 329 91.15 29.29 -67.91
CA ALA A 329 90.49 27.99 -67.68
C ALA A 329 90.39 27.67 -66.19
N GLU A 330 91.43 27.91 -65.39
CA GLU A 330 91.41 27.65 -63.95
C GLU A 330 90.49 28.61 -63.20
N ARG A 331 90.43 29.89 -63.62
CA ARG A 331 89.40 30.82 -63.13
C ARG A 331 87.98 30.36 -63.46
N ALA A 332 87.74 29.81 -64.66
CA ALA A 332 86.43 29.27 -65.02
C ALA A 332 86.05 28.03 -64.18
N LYS A 333 87.00 27.14 -63.88
CA LYS A 333 86.80 26.03 -62.94
C LYS A 333 86.48 26.53 -61.53
N ALA A 334 87.25 27.49 -61.02
CA ALA A 334 87.05 28.07 -59.70
C ALA A 334 85.64 28.70 -59.55
N VAL A 335 85.19 29.47 -60.55
CA VAL A 335 83.82 30.04 -60.58
C VAL A 335 82.75 28.94 -60.67
N SER A 336 82.99 27.85 -61.39
CA SER A 336 82.06 26.70 -61.43
C SER A 336 81.96 25.98 -60.08
N VAL A 337 83.07 25.82 -59.35
CA VAL A 337 83.08 25.24 -57.99
C VAL A 337 82.42 26.19 -56.99
N GLU A 338 82.71 27.50 -57.06
CA GLU A 338 82.06 28.52 -56.22
C GLU A 338 80.54 28.56 -56.46
N GLY A 339 80.09 28.43 -57.70
CA GLY A 339 78.68 28.29 -58.06
C GLY A 339 78.02 27.08 -57.40
N LYS A 340 78.62 25.89 -57.53
CA LYS A 340 78.12 24.65 -56.91
C LYS A 340 78.08 24.73 -55.38
N LEU A 341 79.08 25.34 -54.75
CA LEU A 341 79.09 25.55 -53.30
C LEU A 341 78.00 26.53 -52.85
N LYS A 342 77.72 27.58 -53.63
CA LYS A 342 76.58 28.49 -53.38
C LYS A 342 75.23 27.79 -53.56
N GLU A 343 75.09 26.94 -54.57
CA GLU A 343 73.88 26.13 -54.79
C GLU A 343 73.65 25.15 -53.64
N GLN A 344 74.70 24.47 -53.15
CA GLN A 344 74.65 23.59 -51.98
C GLN A 344 74.31 24.35 -50.69
N LEU A 345 74.91 25.53 -50.47
CA LEU A 345 74.60 26.37 -49.32
C LEU A 345 73.13 26.83 -49.35
N LEU A 346 72.64 27.30 -50.51
CA LEU A 346 71.24 27.67 -50.71
C LEU A 346 70.27 26.47 -50.64
N ALA A 347 70.74 25.24 -50.87
CA ALA A 347 69.95 24.02 -50.62
C ALA A 347 69.85 23.76 -49.11
N GLN A 348 70.97 23.80 -48.39
CA GLN A 348 71.02 23.64 -46.94
C GLN A 348 70.22 24.72 -46.19
N GLU A 349 70.27 25.98 -46.62
CA GLU A 349 69.44 27.05 -46.05
C GLU A 349 67.93 26.77 -46.22
N ARG A 350 67.51 26.20 -47.36
CA ARG A 350 66.11 25.78 -47.59
C ARG A 350 65.73 24.56 -46.76
N GLU A 351 66.64 23.59 -46.59
CA GLU A 351 66.42 22.43 -45.72
C GLU A 351 66.26 22.86 -44.26
N ILE A 352 67.12 23.76 -43.76
CA ILE A 352 67.02 24.35 -42.42
C ILE A 352 65.69 25.09 -42.25
N ALA A 353 65.29 25.92 -43.22
CA ALA A 353 64.00 26.60 -43.20
C ALA A 353 62.81 25.62 -43.20
N ALA A 354 62.88 24.53 -43.97
CA ALA A 354 61.85 23.49 -44.02
C ALA A 354 61.81 22.61 -42.74
N VAL A 355 62.94 22.45 -42.04
CA VAL A 355 62.98 21.82 -40.71
C VAL A 355 62.38 22.77 -39.66
N GLN A 356 62.74 24.06 -39.67
CA GLN A 356 62.18 25.06 -38.77
C GLN A 356 60.66 25.21 -38.95
N ALA A 357 60.17 25.24 -40.19
CA ALA A 357 58.74 25.30 -40.49
C ALA A 357 57.98 24.06 -40.00
N ARG A 358 58.51 22.84 -40.21
CA ARG A 358 57.91 21.60 -39.69
C ARG A 358 57.92 21.55 -38.16
N MET A 359 59.00 22.00 -37.53
CA MET A 359 59.12 22.09 -36.07
C MET A 359 58.10 23.09 -35.50
N GLN A 360 57.95 24.27 -36.13
CA GLN A 360 56.96 25.27 -35.71
C GLN A 360 55.52 24.77 -35.89
N ALA A 361 55.22 24.06 -36.99
CA ALA A 361 53.92 23.43 -37.21
C ALA A 361 53.62 22.39 -36.12
N SER A 362 54.54 21.46 -35.85
CA SER A 362 54.39 20.46 -34.79
C SER A 362 54.19 21.07 -33.39
N TYR A 363 54.89 22.16 -33.05
CA TYR A 363 54.63 22.88 -31.80
C TYR A 363 53.23 23.52 -31.79
N GLN A 364 52.78 24.10 -32.90
CA GLN A 364 51.44 24.70 -32.99
C GLN A 364 50.32 23.65 -32.89
N ASP A 365 50.54 22.46 -33.48
CA ASP A 365 49.65 21.32 -33.40
C ASP A 365 49.55 20.80 -31.96
N HIS A 366 50.68 20.54 -31.29
CA HIS A 366 50.71 20.11 -29.88
C HIS A 366 50.12 21.16 -28.91
N VAL A 367 50.28 22.46 -29.19
CA VAL A 367 49.59 23.51 -28.42
C VAL A 367 48.08 23.44 -28.62
N SER A 368 47.61 23.19 -29.86
CA SER A 368 46.17 23.04 -30.13
C SER A 368 45.57 21.78 -29.49
N GLU A 369 46.31 20.66 -29.51
CA GLU A 369 45.97 19.41 -28.85
C GLU A 369 45.89 19.60 -27.32
N THR A 370 46.90 20.25 -26.73
CA THR A 370 46.93 20.57 -25.30
C THR A 370 45.74 21.45 -24.90
N GLN A 371 45.40 22.46 -25.71
CA GLN A 371 44.21 23.30 -25.47
C GLN A 371 42.91 22.50 -25.60
N GLN A 372 42.81 21.59 -26.58
CA GLN A 372 41.64 20.71 -26.75
C GLN A 372 41.48 19.76 -25.55
N LEU A 373 42.58 19.19 -25.05
CA LEU A 373 42.60 18.34 -23.86
C LEU A 373 42.23 19.13 -22.60
N GLN A 374 42.76 20.34 -22.41
CA GLN A 374 42.33 21.24 -21.31
C GLN A 374 40.86 21.69 -21.43
N GLY A 375 40.30 21.75 -22.64
CA GLY A 375 38.87 21.95 -22.87
C GLY A 375 38.04 20.74 -22.43
N LYS A 376 38.44 19.54 -22.86
CA LYS A 376 37.81 18.26 -22.47
C LYS A 376 37.88 18.05 -20.96
N ILE A 377 39.02 18.31 -20.32
CA ILE A 377 39.19 18.20 -18.86
C ILE A 377 38.22 19.14 -18.13
N ARG A 378 38.12 20.41 -18.53
CA ARG A 378 37.17 21.35 -17.91
C ARG A 378 35.71 20.94 -18.10
N SER A 379 35.33 20.48 -19.29
CA SER A 379 33.97 19.99 -19.54
C SER A 379 33.64 18.73 -18.73
N LEU A 380 34.60 17.82 -18.55
CA LEU A 380 34.44 16.65 -17.67
C LEU A 380 34.38 17.03 -16.19
N GLN A 381 35.15 18.03 -15.74
CA GLN A 381 35.06 18.58 -14.39
C GLN A 381 33.69 19.21 -14.13
N GLU A 382 33.21 20.05 -15.06
CA GLU A 382 31.89 20.68 -15.02
C GLU A 382 30.76 19.63 -14.99
N GLN A 383 30.86 18.56 -15.76
CA GLN A 383 29.92 17.43 -15.71
C GLN A 383 29.99 16.65 -14.39
N LEU A 384 31.20 16.47 -13.82
CA LEU A 384 31.43 15.77 -12.56
C LEU A 384 30.98 16.58 -11.34
N GLU A 385 30.94 17.92 -11.44
CA GLU A 385 30.42 18.82 -10.40
C GLU A 385 28.90 19.00 -10.52
N ASN A 386 28.40 19.36 -11.71
CA ASN A 386 26.98 19.60 -11.93
C ASN A 386 26.13 18.32 -11.91
N GLY A 387 26.68 17.18 -12.32
CA GLY A 387 26.00 15.88 -12.32
C GLY A 387 25.46 15.46 -10.94
N PRO A 388 26.32 15.24 -9.93
CA PRO A 388 25.89 14.86 -8.59
C PRO A 388 25.13 15.99 -7.89
N ASN A 389 25.45 17.27 -8.10
CA ASN A 389 24.66 18.38 -7.55
C ASN A 389 23.22 18.39 -8.11
N THR A 390 23.04 18.14 -9.41
CA THR A 390 21.70 18.02 -10.02
C THR A 390 20.93 16.81 -9.50
N GLN A 391 21.61 15.67 -9.30
CA GLN A 391 20.99 14.48 -8.70
C GLN A 391 20.61 14.70 -7.23
N LEU A 392 21.48 15.35 -6.45
CA LEU A 392 21.23 15.69 -5.05
C LEU A 392 20.05 16.65 -4.92
N ALA A 393 19.97 17.69 -5.76
CA ALA A 393 18.85 18.62 -5.79
C ALA A 393 17.51 17.92 -6.11
N ARG A 394 17.50 16.97 -7.06
CA ARG A 394 16.32 16.13 -7.35
C ARG A 394 15.95 15.25 -6.15
N LEU A 395 16.91 14.54 -5.56
CA LEU A 395 16.67 13.68 -4.39
C LEU A 395 16.19 14.49 -3.17
N GLN A 396 16.65 15.73 -3.00
CA GLN A 396 16.14 16.65 -1.99
C GLN A 396 14.70 17.11 -2.28
N GLN A 397 14.38 17.44 -3.53
CA GLN A 397 13.02 17.79 -3.96
C GLN A 397 12.05 16.60 -3.80
N GLU A 398 12.46 15.40 -4.24
CA GLU A 398 11.71 14.15 -4.05
C GLU A 398 11.50 13.85 -2.56
N ASN A 399 12.52 14.07 -1.71
CA ASN A 399 12.38 13.95 -0.26
C ASN A 399 11.40 14.98 0.35
N SER A 400 11.32 16.21 -0.19
CA SER A 400 10.29 17.16 0.23
C SER A 400 8.91 16.63 -0.14
N ILE A 401 8.70 16.32 -1.42
CA ILE A 401 7.42 15.82 -1.94
C ILE A 401 6.95 14.57 -1.18
N LEU A 402 7.86 13.65 -0.84
CA LEU A 402 7.55 12.46 -0.05
C LEU A 402 7.18 12.79 1.40
N ARG A 403 7.83 13.76 2.05
CA ARG A 403 7.43 14.23 3.39
C ARG A 403 6.09 14.96 3.35
N ASP A 404 5.87 15.81 2.36
CA ASP A 404 4.65 16.59 2.20
C ASP A 404 3.46 15.66 1.91
N ALA A 405 3.65 14.66 1.05
CA ALA A 405 2.67 13.60 0.80
C ALA A 405 2.44 12.70 2.02
N LEU A 406 3.48 12.34 2.78
CA LEU A 406 3.35 11.57 4.03
C LEU A 406 2.55 12.37 5.07
N ASN A 407 2.89 13.64 5.28
CA ASN A 407 2.18 14.54 6.19
C ASN A 407 0.71 14.72 5.77
N GLN A 408 0.45 14.87 4.47
CA GLN A 408 -0.91 14.97 3.94
C GLN A 408 -1.70 13.66 4.12
N ALA A 409 -1.08 12.49 3.90
CA ALA A 409 -1.69 11.18 4.10
C ALA A 409 -1.96 10.90 5.58
N THR A 410 -1.02 11.24 6.47
CA THR A 410 -1.18 11.15 7.93
C THR A 410 -2.32 12.04 8.40
N SER A 411 -2.29 13.34 8.05
CA SER A 411 -3.35 14.28 8.42
C SER A 411 -4.73 13.90 7.85
N GLN A 412 -4.79 13.36 6.63
CA GLN A 412 -6.05 12.85 6.07
C GLN A 412 -6.54 11.60 6.81
N THR A 413 -5.63 10.73 7.27
CA THR A 413 -5.96 9.52 8.03
C THR A 413 -6.42 9.88 9.44
N GLU A 414 -5.71 10.75 10.14
CA GLU A 414 -6.11 11.32 11.44
C GLU A 414 -7.47 12.04 11.35
N SER A 415 -7.71 12.80 10.27
CA SER A 415 -8.99 13.48 10.03
C SER A 415 -10.14 12.49 9.83
N LYS A 416 -9.95 11.44 9.02
CA LYS A 416 -10.92 10.34 8.84
C LYS A 416 -11.18 9.61 10.15
N GLN A 417 -10.14 9.20 10.87
CA GLN A 417 -10.25 8.53 12.17
C GLN A 417 -10.97 9.40 13.19
N ASN A 418 -10.68 10.70 13.29
CA ASN A 418 -11.40 11.61 14.18
C ASN A 418 -12.89 11.78 13.78
N ALA A 419 -13.21 11.79 12.48
CA ALA A 419 -14.59 11.82 12.01
C ALA A 419 -15.35 10.52 12.31
N GLU A 420 -14.72 9.36 12.12
CA GLU A 420 -15.27 8.04 12.48
C GLU A 420 -15.45 7.88 13.99
N LEU A 421 -14.48 8.33 14.79
CA LEU A 421 -14.53 8.31 16.25
C LEU A 421 -15.59 9.29 16.77
N ALA A 422 -15.78 10.45 16.13
CA ALA A 422 -16.90 11.36 16.42
C ALA A 422 -18.26 10.72 16.06
N LYS A 423 -18.35 10.03 14.93
CA LYS A 423 -19.56 9.29 14.52
C LYS A 423 -19.89 8.14 15.48
N LEU A 424 -18.89 7.35 15.89
CA LEU A 424 -19.04 6.30 16.91
C LEU A 424 -19.46 6.88 18.27
N ARG A 425 -18.90 8.02 18.70
CA ARG A 425 -19.37 8.74 19.90
C ARG A 425 -20.83 9.20 19.76
N GLN A 426 -21.24 9.67 18.59
CA GLN A 426 -22.64 10.04 18.33
C GLN A 426 -23.57 8.82 18.35
N GLU A 427 -23.15 7.69 17.79
CA GLU A 427 -23.91 6.43 17.79
C GLU A 427 -24.01 5.83 19.20
N CYS A 428 -22.94 5.85 20.00
CA CYS A 428 -22.98 5.50 21.43
C CYS A 428 -23.94 6.41 22.20
N ASN A 429 -23.87 7.74 22.02
CA ASN A 429 -24.80 8.67 22.68
C ASN A 429 -26.27 8.44 22.26
N LYS A 430 -26.51 8.09 20.99
CA LYS A 430 -27.85 7.73 20.50
C LYS A 430 -28.35 6.43 21.13
N LEU A 431 -27.52 5.39 21.20
CA LEU A 431 -27.86 4.12 21.84
C LEU A 431 -28.08 4.27 23.36
N VAL A 432 -27.29 5.10 24.05
CA VAL A 432 -27.53 5.44 25.46
C VAL A 432 -28.87 6.15 25.66
N LYS A 433 -29.25 7.06 24.75
CA LYS A 433 -30.56 7.74 24.80
C LYS A 433 -31.73 6.79 24.49
N GLU A 434 -31.58 5.90 23.50
CA GLU A 434 -32.58 4.87 23.22
C GLU A 434 -32.70 3.84 24.36
N LEU A 435 -31.61 3.58 25.09
CA LEU A 435 -31.61 2.72 26.27
C LEU A 435 -32.33 3.41 27.45
N SER A 436 -32.08 4.71 27.70
CA SER A 436 -32.77 5.45 28.76
C SER A 436 -34.27 5.60 28.45
N GLU A 437 -34.63 5.94 27.22
CA GLU A 437 -36.04 6.00 26.78
C GLU A 437 -36.75 4.65 26.94
N LYS A 438 -36.10 3.53 26.58
CA LYS A 438 -36.64 2.19 26.82
C LYS A 438 -36.72 1.84 28.31
N SER A 439 -35.76 2.28 29.13
CA SER A 439 -35.78 2.07 30.58
C SER A 439 -36.93 2.84 31.24
N GLU A 440 -37.19 4.08 30.82
CA GLU A 440 -38.32 4.89 31.28
C GLU A 440 -39.66 4.25 30.89
N VAL A 441 -39.80 3.79 29.63
CA VAL A 441 -41.00 3.05 29.17
C VAL A 441 -41.19 1.75 29.96
N LEU A 442 -40.14 0.99 30.21
CA LEU A 442 -40.21 -0.26 31.00
C LEU A 442 -40.62 0.03 32.45
N GLN A 443 -40.09 1.11 33.05
CA GLN A 443 -40.49 1.57 34.38
C GLN A 443 -41.96 2.02 34.43
N GLN A 444 -42.46 2.68 33.38
CA GLN A 444 -43.89 3.02 33.26
C GLN A 444 -44.76 1.76 33.13
N VAL A 445 -44.33 0.76 32.35
CA VAL A 445 -45.02 -0.53 32.23
C VAL A 445 -45.04 -1.28 33.58
N GLU A 446 -43.95 -1.26 34.35
CA GLU A 446 -43.94 -1.79 35.72
C GLU A 446 -44.92 -1.06 36.66
N GLN A 447 -44.98 0.26 36.60
CA GLN A 447 -45.93 1.05 37.40
C GLN A 447 -47.37 0.73 37.02
N GLN A 448 -47.66 0.58 35.72
CA GLN A 448 -48.96 0.11 35.26
C GLN A 448 -49.25 -1.31 35.75
N ARG A 449 -48.30 -2.25 35.65
CA ARG A 449 -48.44 -3.63 36.15
C ARG A 449 -48.80 -3.65 37.63
N LYS A 450 -48.06 -2.92 38.47
CA LYS A 450 -48.33 -2.75 39.91
C LYS A 450 -49.72 -2.15 40.17
N SER A 451 -50.17 -1.19 39.35
CA SER A 451 -51.53 -0.64 39.44
C SER A 451 -52.63 -1.66 39.07
N TRP A 452 -52.34 -2.60 38.17
CA TRP A 452 -53.25 -3.68 37.80
C TRP A 452 -53.24 -4.80 38.84
N GLU A 453 -52.09 -5.18 39.39
CA GLU A 453 -51.96 -6.14 40.51
C GLU A 453 -52.79 -5.67 41.73
N ILE A 454 -52.73 -4.38 42.08
CA ILE A 454 -53.55 -3.80 43.16
C ILE A 454 -55.06 -3.88 42.84
N LYS A 455 -55.47 -3.67 41.58
CA LYS A 455 -56.87 -3.80 41.15
C LYS A 455 -57.33 -5.27 41.15
N VAL A 456 -56.48 -6.20 40.74
CA VAL A 456 -56.75 -7.65 40.76
C VAL A 456 -56.97 -8.07 42.22
N ALA A 457 -56.04 -7.80 43.12
CA ALA A 457 -56.18 -8.11 44.55
C ALA A 457 -57.42 -7.46 45.20
N ALA A 458 -57.78 -6.24 44.79
CA ALA A 458 -59.02 -5.60 45.23
C ALA A 458 -60.29 -6.32 44.71
N SER A 459 -60.27 -6.80 43.46
CA SER A 459 -61.38 -7.57 42.87
C SER A 459 -61.46 -9.00 43.42
N GLU A 460 -60.34 -9.66 43.71
CA GLU A 460 -60.27 -10.95 44.39
C GLU A 460 -60.90 -10.85 45.77
N LYS A 461 -60.54 -9.82 46.55
CA LYS A 461 -61.17 -9.55 47.85
C LYS A 461 -62.67 -9.26 47.76
N GLN A 462 -63.14 -8.60 46.69
CA GLN A 462 -64.58 -8.45 46.44
C GLN A 462 -65.25 -9.80 46.14
N ILE A 463 -64.60 -10.68 45.38
CA ILE A 463 -65.09 -12.02 45.09
C ILE A 463 -65.12 -12.88 46.38
N GLU A 464 -64.08 -12.84 47.21
CA GLU A 464 -64.06 -13.49 48.53
C GLU A 464 -65.21 -13.01 49.42
N GLN A 465 -65.44 -11.69 49.49
CA GLN A 465 -66.51 -11.11 50.29
C GLN A 465 -67.91 -11.49 49.76
N LEU A 466 -68.09 -11.55 48.43
CA LEU A 466 -69.33 -12.05 47.82
C LEU A 466 -69.54 -13.54 48.10
N GLN A 467 -68.50 -14.37 47.99
CA GLN A 467 -68.58 -15.79 48.37
C GLN A 467 -68.85 -15.98 49.87
N ALA A 468 -68.32 -15.12 50.74
CA ALA A 468 -68.62 -15.16 52.17
C ALA A 468 -70.10 -14.87 52.43
N SER A 469 -70.65 -13.79 51.84
CA SER A 469 -72.07 -13.47 51.96
C SER A 469 -72.99 -14.53 51.32
N GLN A 470 -72.56 -15.19 50.24
CA GLN A 470 -73.27 -16.34 49.66
C GLN A 470 -73.32 -17.51 50.65
N ARG A 471 -72.19 -17.90 51.26
CA ARG A 471 -72.16 -18.96 52.29
C ARG A 471 -72.98 -18.62 53.52
N GLU A 472 -73.03 -17.34 53.93
CA GLU A 472 -73.89 -16.88 55.03
C GLU A 472 -75.38 -16.99 54.68
N VAL A 473 -75.77 -16.62 53.45
CA VAL A 473 -77.15 -16.80 52.95
C VAL A 473 -77.51 -18.27 52.80
N GLU A 474 -76.63 -19.10 52.27
CA GLU A 474 -76.80 -20.56 52.19
C GLU A 474 -76.97 -21.18 53.59
N ALA A 475 -76.14 -20.79 54.56
CA ALA A 475 -76.26 -21.24 55.94
C ALA A 475 -77.57 -20.77 56.61
N MET A 476 -78.02 -19.54 56.35
CA MET A 476 -79.32 -19.05 56.82
C MET A 476 -80.49 -19.78 56.17
N LEU A 477 -80.41 -20.11 54.89
CA LEU A 477 -81.42 -20.90 54.18
C LEU A 477 -81.45 -22.36 54.65
N GLN A 478 -80.30 -22.98 54.91
CA GLN A 478 -80.21 -24.31 55.51
C GLN A 478 -80.83 -24.31 56.90
N LYS A 479 -80.47 -23.33 57.76
CA LYS A 479 -81.07 -23.21 59.10
C LYS A 479 -82.59 -23.02 59.06
N ARG A 480 -83.12 -22.25 58.10
CA ARG A 480 -84.56 -22.13 57.85
C ARG A 480 -85.20 -23.45 57.41
N LEU A 481 -84.51 -24.23 56.57
CA LEU A 481 -84.97 -25.55 56.12
C LEU A 481 -85.00 -26.55 57.28
N ASP A 482 -83.99 -26.52 58.15
CA ASP A 482 -83.92 -27.35 59.36
C ASP A 482 -85.03 -26.98 60.36
N GLU A 483 -85.24 -25.67 60.61
CA GLU A 483 -86.33 -25.14 61.44
C GLU A 483 -87.71 -25.60 60.94
N VAL A 484 -87.98 -25.45 59.64
CA VAL A 484 -89.24 -25.91 59.01
C VAL A 484 -89.36 -27.44 59.06
N SER A 485 -88.26 -28.18 58.95
CA SER A 485 -88.27 -29.65 59.06
C SER A 485 -88.59 -30.11 60.48
N GLU A 486 -88.06 -29.43 61.50
CA GLU A 486 -88.46 -29.68 62.89
C GLU A 486 -89.92 -29.28 63.16
N GLU A 487 -90.40 -28.15 62.63
CA GLU A 487 -91.82 -27.76 62.73
C GLU A 487 -92.75 -28.79 62.04
N LEU A 488 -92.34 -29.34 60.90
CA LEU A 488 -93.04 -30.43 60.23
C LEU A 488 -93.05 -31.70 61.09
N HIS A 489 -91.95 -32.06 61.74
CA HIS A 489 -91.92 -33.20 62.67
C HIS A 489 -92.74 -32.95 63.95
N ARG A 490 -92.73 -31.73 64.50
CA ARG A 490 -93.57 -31.32 65.65
C ARG A 490 -95.06 -31.40 65.31
N THR A 491 -95.47 -30.83 64.18
CA THR A 491 -96.87 -30.85 63.72
C THR A 491 -97.32 -32.26 63.32
N GLN A 492 -96.48 -33.06 62.67
CA GLN A 492 -96.76 -34.47 62.38
C GLN A 492 -96.93 -35.30 63.68
N THR A 493 -96.13 -35.02 64.72
CA THR A 493 -96.24 -35.69 66.02
C THR A 493 -97.50 -35.25 66.78
N SER A 494 -97.82 -33.96 66.77
CA SER A 494 -99.07 -33.41 67.30
C SER A 494 -100.30 -34.04 66.61
N TYR A 495 -100.28 -34.14 65.28
CA TYR A 495 -101.33 -34.79 64.50
C TYR A 495 -101.51 -36.28 64.86
N LYS A 496 -100.40 -37.03 65.05
CA LYS A 496 -100.45 -38.42 65.53
C LYS A 496 -101.07 -38.53 66.94
N SER A 497 -100.74 -37.60 67.85
CA SER A 497 -101.37 -37.56 69.19
C SER A 497 -102.86 -37.28 69.09
N LEU A 498 -103.25 -36.26 68.31
CA LEU A 498 -104.65 -35.87 68.13
C LEU A 498 -105.49 -36.99 67.50
N LEU A 499 -104.90 -37.79 66.60
CA LEU A 499 -105.54 -38.97 66.01
C LEU A 499 -105.74 -40.07 67.07
N ALA A 500 -104.75 -40.35 67.91
CA ALA A 500 -104.88 -41.31 69.01
C ALA A 500 -105.90 -40.85 70.07
N ASP A 501 -105.95 -39.56 70.39
CA ASP A 501 -106.97 -38.99 71.29
C ASP A 501 -108.38 -39.02 70.65
N ALA A 502 -108.50 -38.86 69.33
CA ALA A 502 -109.76 -39.05 68.61
C ALA A 502 -110.24 -40.51 68.61
N GLU A 503 -109.33 -41.49 68.46
CA GLU A 503 -109.64 -42.92 68.61
C GLU A 503 -110.07 -43.26 70.04
N LYS A 504 -109.39 -42.70 71.04
CA LYS A 504 -109.75 -42.84 72.46
C LYS A 504 -111.12 -42.21 72.78
N ALA A 505 -111.40 -41.03 72.25
CA ALA A 505 -112.71 -40.37 72.36
C ALA A 505 -113.81 -41.19 71.67
N LYS A 506 -113.52 -41.83 70.53
CA LYS A 506 -114.43 -42.76 69.85
C LYS A 506 -114.72 -44.02 70.69
N GLY A 507 -113.71 -44.55 71.38
CA GLY A 507 -113.91 -45.63 72.38
C GLY A 507 -114.76 -45.19 73.58
N GLN A 508 -114.57 -43.96 74.07
CA GLN A 508 -115.43 -43.37 75.10
C GLN A 508 -116.87 -43.18 74.59
N GLN A 509 -117.06 -42.75 73.34
CA GLN A 509 -118.38 -42.62 72.71
C GLN A 509 -119.10 -43.98 72.59
N GLN A 510 -118.38 -45.08 72.35
CA GLN A 510 -118.95 -46.44 72.39
C GLN A 510 -119.41 -46.81 73.81
N SER A 511 -118.61 -46.51 74.84
CA SER A 511 -119.01 -46.71 76.25
C SER A 511 -120.23 -45.86 76.65
N ILE A 512 -120.31 -44.61 76.17
CA ILE A 512 -121.49 -43.75 76.35
C ILE A 512 -122.72 -44.34 75.64
N ALA A 513 -122.57 -44.91 74.45
CA ALA A 513 -123.67 -45.58 73.74
C ALA A 513 -124.16 -46.84 74.48
N GLU A 514 -123.27 -47.63 75.09
CA GLU A 514 -123.66 -48.73 75.98
C GLU A 514 -124.42 -48.24 77.23
N LEU A 515 -123.98 -47.13 77.83
CA LEU A 515 -124.65 -46.52 78.98
C LEU A 515 -126.03 -45.96 78.59
N GLN A 516 -126.18 -45.40 77.39
CA GLN A 516 -127.46 -44.97 76.83
C GLN A 516 -128.41 -46.16 76.57
N ALA A 517 -127.89 -47.29 76.06
CA ALA A 517 -128.68 -48.51 75.90
C ALA A 517 -129.16 -49.07 77.25
N LYS A 518 -128.28 -49.07 78.27
CA LYS A 518 -128.63 -49.43 79.66
C LYS A 518 -129.68 -48.47 80.23
N LEU A 519 -129.52 -47.16 80.03
CA LEU A 519 -130.48 -46.14 80.47
C LEU A 519 -131.87 -46.37 79.84
N LEU A 520 -131.95 -46.58 78.52
CA LEU A 520 -133.20 -46.88 77.81
C LEU A 520 -133.89 -48.15 78.34
N SER A 521 -133.12 -49.18 78.74
CA SER A 521 -133.69 -50.38 79.37
C SER A 521 -134.29 -50.08 80.75
N SER A 522 -133.63 -49.26 81.57
CA SER A 522 -134.19 -48.81 82.86
C SER A 522 -135.37 -47.84 82.68
N GLU A 523 -135.39 -47.04 81.60
CA GLU A 523 -136.52 -46.17 81.26
C GLU A 523 -137.76 -46.98 80.87
N ALA A 524 -137.58 -48.14 80.22
CA ALA A 524 -138.67 -49.07 79.93
C ALA A 524 -139.24 -49.71 81.21
N GLU A 525 -138.39 -50.10 82.16
CA GLU A 525 -138.84 -50.58 83.49
C GLU A 525 -139.58 -49.48 84.28
N VAL A 526 -139.06 -48.24 84.26
CA VAL A 526 -139.73 -47.08 84.87
C VAL A 526 -141.07 -46.81 84.20
N LYS A 527 -141.19 -46.88 82.87
CA LYS A 527 -142.46 -46.76 82.15
C LYS A 527 -143.47 -47.85 82.54
N SER A 528 -143.02 -49.09 82.76
CA SER A 528 -143.88 -50.15 83.30
C SER A 528 -144.43 -49.79 84.68
N LYS A 529 -143.56 -49.28 85.58
CA LYS A 529 -143.99 -48.83 86.92
C LYS A 529 -144.80 -47.53 86.91
N LEU A 530 -144.69 -46.72 85.86
CA LEU A 530 -145.52 -45.53 85.66
C LEU A 530 -146.97 -45.90 85.34
N LEU A 531 -147.21 -46.98 84.59
CA LEU A 531 -148.54 -47.53 84.37
C LEU A 531 -149.15 -48.12 85.66
N GLU A 532 -148.34 -48.76 86.50
CA GLU A 532 -148.75 -49.18 87.86
C GLU A 532 -149.09 -47.98 88.74
N LEU A 533 -148.31 -46.89 88.64
CA LEU A 533 -148.54 -45.65 89.39
C LEU A 533 -149.76 -44.86 88.93
N ASP A 534 -150.10 -44.79 87.63
CA ASP A 534 -151.30 -44.06 87.19
C ASP A 534 -152.60 -44.69 87.75
N ASN A 535 -152.63 -46.01 87.94
CA ASN A 535 -153.71 -46.75 88.65
C ASN A 535 -153.79 -46.41 90.16
N VAL A 536 -152.72 -45.87 90.75
CA VAL A 536 -152.70 -45.35 92.13
C VAL A 536 -152.98 -43.84 92.15
N LYS A 537 -152.49 -43.09 91.16
CA LYS A 537 -152.69 -41.64 90.98
C LYS A 537 -154.15 -41.28 90.71
N GLY A 538 -154.91 -42.15 90.05
CA GLY A 538 -156.37 -42.06 89.97
C GLY A 538 -157.08 -42.06 91.34
N LYS A 539 -156.38 -42.41 92.43
CA LYS A 539 -156.84 -42.34 93.83
C LYS A 539 -156.18 -41.20 94.63
N LEU A 540 -155.37 -40.37 93.98
CA LEU A 540 -154.59 -39.28 94.58
C LEU A 540 -154.86 -37.91 93.90
N GLN A 541 -155.36 -37.91 92.66
CA GLN A 541 -155.72 -36.68 91.94
C GLN A 541 -156.87 -35.91 92.62
N ASP A 542 -157.72 -36.60 93.40
CA ASP A 542 -158.72 -35.99 94.30
C ASP A 542 -158.12 -35.13 95.42
N ALA A 543 -156.80 -35.19 95.65
CA ALA A 543 -156.10 -34.51 96.75
C ALA A 543 -155.01 -33.50 96.29
N SER A 544 -154.84 -33.26 94.99
CA SER A 544 -153.65 -32.53 94.46
C SER A 544 -153.97 -31.24 93.69
N SER A 545 -155.12 -30.62 93.92
CA SER A 545 -155.56 -29.40 93.22
C SER A 545 -154.88 -28.09 93.66
N GLU A 546 -154.08 -28.11 94.74
CA GLU A 546 -153.69 -26.88 95.44
C GLU A 546 -152.34 -26.25 95.02
N ASN A 547 -151.31 -27.05 94.72
CA ASN A 547 -149.90 -26.59 94.72
C ASN A 547 -149.44 -25.90 93.42
N THR A 548 -150.08 -24.77 93.18
CA THR A 548 -150.16 -23.99 91.94
C THR A 548 -148.90 -23.19 91.52
N LYS A 549 -148.67 -23.17 90.19
CA LYS A 549 -148.35 -21.99 89.35
C LYS A 549 -147.02 -21.21 89.48
N LEU A 550 -146.18 -21.36 90.51
CA LEU A 550 -145.07 -20.40 90.69
C LEU A 550 -143.88 -20.54 89.71
N LEU A 551 -143.59 -21.74 89.22
CA LEU A 551 -142.39 -22.19 88.46
C LEU A 551 -141.98 -21.49 87.13
N GLU A 552 -142.44 -20.28 86.81
CA GLU A 552 -142.11 -19.60 85.54
C GLU A 552 -140.64 -19.09 85.45
N ARG A 553 -140.31 -18.53 84.27
CA ARG A 553 -139.63 -17.21 84.14
C ARG A 553 -138.11 -17.10 84.01
N ILE A 554 -137.39 -18.18 83.68
CA ILE A 554 -135.98 -18.10 83.21
C ILE A 554 -135.78 -19.14 82.09
N GLN A 555 -135.82 -18.86 80.79
CA GLN A 555 -135.91 -17.62 79.99
C GLN A 555 -134.71 -16.66 80.00
N SER A 556 -134.09 -16.58 78.81
CA SER A 556 -133.48 -15.39 78.14
C SER A 556 -131.96 -15.37 77.95
N ILE A 557 -131.58 -14.75 76.82
CA ILE A 557 -130.23 -14.35 76.36
C ILE A 557 -129.31 -15.52 75.93
N GLU A 558 -128.96 -15.77 74.66
CA GLU A 558 -129.28 -15.15 73.35
C GLU A 558 -129.00 -13.63 73.13
N THR A 559 -127.90 -13.28 72.45
CA THR A 559 -127.78 -12.23 71.38
C THR A 559 -126.32 -11.80 71.13
N LEU A 560 -125.56 -12.55 70.30
CA LEU A 560 -124.23 -12.13 69.79
C LEU A 560 -123.88 -12.78 68.43
N LEU A 561 -124.55 -12.39 67.33
CA LEU A 561 -124.17 -12.81 65.97
C LEU A 561 -124.88 -11.97 64.88
N GLU A 562 -124.17 -10.99 64.28
CA GLU A 562 -124.43 -10.28 62.99
C GLU A 562 -123.50 -9.03 62.93
N ALA A 563 -122.95 -8.54 61.79
CA ALA A 563 -122.77 -9.07 60.43
C ALA A 563 -121.74 -8.22 59.62
N GLY A 564 -121.24 -8.72 58.46
CA GLY A 564 -120.53 -7.98 57.39
C GLY A 564 -119.03 -7.67 57.65
N GLN A 565 -118.02 -8.10 56.85
CA GLN A 565 -117.79 -8.04 55.39
C GLN A 565 -117.72 -6.58 54.86
N THR A 566 -116.71 -6.08 54.14
CA THR A 566 -115.69 -6.66 53.23
C THR A 566 -114.39 -5.81 53.14
N ARG A 567 -113.23 -6.38 52.72
CA ARG A 567 -112.13 -5.68 51.98
C ARG A 567 -111.08 -6.66 51.40
N GLU A 568 -111.17 -6.96 50.10
CA GLU A 568 -110.06 -7.50 49.29
C GLU A 568 -110.13 -6.93 47.86
N ALA A 569 -109.34 -5.89 47.55
CA ALA A 569 -109.33 -5.24 46.23
C ALA A 569 -108.06 -4.39 45.93
N GLU A 570 -106.95 -4.61 46.65
CA GLU A 570 -105.94 -3.57 46.89
C GLU A 570 -104.48 -4.07 46.81
N LYS A 571 -104.17 -5.07 45.95
CA LYS A 571 -102.81 -5.67 45.82
C LYS A 571 -102.19 -5.73 44.41
N ASP A 572 -102.96 -5.64 43.34
CA ASP A 572 -102.46 -6.00 41.99
C ASP A 572 -101.75 -4.88 41.20
N ARG A 573 -101.42 -3.73 41.81
CA ARG A 573 -100.88 -2.55 41.08
C ARG A 573 -99.37 -2.31 41.20
N GLU A 574 -98.67 -2.89 42.17
CA GLU A 574 -97.24 -2.61 42.38
C GLU A 574 -96.30 -3.55 41.61
N LEU A 575 -96.79 -4.72 41.20
CA LEU A 575 -95.99 -5.79 40.57
C LEU A 575 -95.65 -5.52 39.08
N GLN A 576 -96.29 -4.53 38.44
CA GLN A 576 -96.14 -4.29 37.00
C GLN A 576 -95.04 -3.25 36.66
N ALA A 577 -94.66 -2.38 37.59
CA ALA A 577 -93.71 -1.28 37.33
C ALA A 577 -92.23 -1.70 37.32
N ALA A 578 -91.86 -2.74 38.08
CA ALA A 578 -90.46 -3.17 38.21
C ALA A 578 -89.91 -3.83 36.93
N ASN A 579 -90.69 -4.74 36.33
CA ASN A 579 -90.26 -5.52 35.16
C ASN A 579 -89.91 -4.65 33.93
N GLU A 580 -90.53 -3.48 33.77
CA GLU A 580 -90.23 -2.58 32.65
C GLU A 580 -88.84 -1.93 32.71
N ALA A 581 -88.24 -1.79 33.90
CA ALA A 581 -86.93 -1.17 34.06
C ALA A 581 -85.80 -2.15 33.68
N GLU A 582 -85.90 -3.39 34.15
CA GLU A 582 -84.90 -4.44 33.93
C GLU A 582 -84.80 -4.84 32.45
N VAL A 583 -85.94 -4.94 31.75
CA VAL A 583 -85.98 -5.17 30.29
C VAL A 583 -85.24 -4.09 29.50
N LYS A 584 -85.38 -2.81 29.89
CA LYS A 584 -84.69 -1.68 29.21
C LYS A 584 -83.17 -1.73 29.44
N GLN A 585 -82.72 -2.16 30.62
CA GLN A 585 -81.29 -2.34 30.92
C GLN A 585 -80.67 -3.56 30.20
N LEU A 586 -81.44 -4.61 29.96
CA LEU A 586 -81.00 -5.74 29.13
C LEU A 586 -80.94 -5.36 27.64
N GLN A 587 -81.88 -4.55 27.15
CA GLN A 587 -81.88 -4.06 25.76
C GLN A 587 -80.66 -3.19 25.44
N SER A 588 -80.26 -2.25 26.30
CA SER A 588 -79.06 -1.42 26.05
C SER A 588 -77.78 -2.26 26.03
N ARG A 589 -77.64 -3.22 26.95
CA ARG A 589 -76.50 -4.15 26.96
C ARG A 589 -76.45 -5.08 25.75
N LEU A 590 -77.61 -5.43 25.17
CA LEU A 590 -77.70 -6.19 23.92
C LEU A 590 -77.33 -5.30 22.71
N GLN A 591 -77.73 -4.04 22.71
CA GLN A 591 -77.35 -3.06 21.68
C GLN A 591 -75.83 -2.84 21.65
N GLU A 592 -75.20 -2.57 22.80
CA GLU A 592 -73.73 -2.43 22.88
C GLU A 592 -72.97 -3.65 22.33
N LYS A 593 -73.51 -4.86 22.55
CA LYS A 593 -72.93 -6.10 22.02
C LYS A 593 -73.18 -6.28 20.52
N THR A 594 -74.32 -5.81 20.02
CA THR A 594 -74.63 -5.75 18.58
C THR A 594 -73.70 -4.77 17.87
N ASP A 595 -73.47 -3.60 18.47
CA ASP A 595 -72.57 -2.57 17.92
C ASP A 595 -71.12 -3.05 17.90
N GLN A 596 -70.66 -3.72 18.98
CA GLN A 596 -69.33 -4.36 19.05
C GLN A 596 -69.15 -5.47 18.01
N LEU A 597 -70.19 -6.29 17.77
CA LEU A 597 -70.18 -7.26 16.68
C LEU A 597 -70.10 -6.57 15.32
N SER A 598 -70.83 -5.46 15.10
CA SER A 598 -70.76 -4.69 13.85
C SER A 598 -69.38 -4.07 13.59
N SER A 599 -68.63 -3.69 14.64
CA SER A 599 -67.25 -3.22 14.48
C SER A 599 -66.29 -4.34 14.11
N LEU A 600 -66.40 -5.51 14.76
CA LEU A 600 -65.57 -6.67 14.46
C LEU A 600 -65.90 -7.29 13.09
N GLU A 601 -67.17 -7.25 12.67
CA GLU A 601 -67.59 -7.66 11.34
C GLU A 601 -67.01 -6.72 10.27
N ARG A 602 -67.01 -5.40 10.52
CA ARG A 602 -66.40 -4.40 9.63
C ARG A 602 -64.88 -4.57 9.52
N GLU A 603 -64.17 -4.74 10.62
CA GLU A 603 -62.74 -5.08 10.62
C GLU A 603 -62.47 -6.39 9.87
N ALA A 604 -63.33 -7.41 10.06
CA ALA A 604 -63.25 -8.66 9.32
C ALA A 604 -63.64 -8.54 7.83
N THR A 605 -64.34 -7.50 7.39
CA THR A 605 -64.49 -7.17 5.96
C THR A 605 -63.29 -6.41 5.41
N GLU A 606 -62.76 -5.42 6.14
CA GLU A 606 -61.57 -4.64 5.74
C GLU A 606 -60.33 -5.55 5.58
N LEU A 607 -60.14 -6.53 6.49
CA LEU A 607 -59.09 -7.54 6.36
C LEU A 607 -59.30 -8.48 5.16
N ARG A 608 -60.56 -8.82 4.80
CA ARG A 608 -60.85 -9.61 3.58
C ARG A 608 -60.58 -8.80 2.32
N GLU A 609 -60.95 -7.52 2.29
CA GLU A 609 -60.64 -6.63 1.18
C GLU A 609 -59.12 -6.42 1.02
N ALA A 610 -58.37 -6.26 2.12
CA ALA A 610 -56.91 -6.18 2.08
C ALA A 610 -56.27 -7.46 1.51
N VAL A 611 -56.79 -8.64 1.90
CA VAL A 611 -56.36 -9.94 1.33
C VAL A 611 -56.72 -10.04 -0.15
N GLU A 612 -57.92 -9.64 -0.57
CA GLU A 612 -58.33 -9.72 -1.98
C GLU A 612 -57.58 -8.72 -2.86
N GLN A 613 -57.31 -7.50 -2.37
CA GLN A 613 -56.39 -6.56 -3.00
C GLN A 613 -54.98 -7.16 -3.16
N GLN A 614 -54.51 -7.94 -2.19
CA GLN A 614 -53.21 -8.61 -2.27
C GLN A 614 -53.22 -9.80 -3.25
N LYS A 615 -54.35 -10.51 -3.40
CA LYS A 615 -54.53 -11.49 -4.48
C LYS A 615 -54.56 -10.82 -5.86
N MET A 616 -55.28 -9.70 -6.00
CA MET A 616 -55.28 -8.91 -7.25
C MET A 616 -53.85 -8.46 -7.59
N LYS A 617 -53.10 -7.89 -6.64
CA LYS A 617 -51.67 -7.56 -6.82
C LYS A 617 -50.81 -8.77 -7.20
N ASN A 618 -51.07 -9.96 -6.66
CA ASN A 618 -50.36 -11.18 -7.05
C ASN A 618 -50.71 -11.63 -8.48
N ASN A 619 -51.98 -11.55 -8.88
CA ASN A 619 -52.43 -11.85 -10.24
C ASN A 619 -51.87 -10.84 -11.25
N ASP A 620 -51.86 -9.55 -10.91
CA ASP A 620 -51.18 -8.47 -11.64
C ASP A 620 -49.70 -8.80 -11.89
N LEU A 621 -49.00 -9.27 -10.85
CA LEU A 621 -47.59 -9.66 -10.94
C LEU A 621 -47.41 -10.93 -11.81
N ARG A 622 -48.33 -11.90 -11.75
CA ARG A 622 -48.33 -13.07 -12.65
C ARG A 622 -48.57 -12.66 -14.10
N GLU A 623 -49.51 -11.77 -14.36
CA GLU A 623 -49.81 -11.29 -15.72
C GLU A 623 -48.64 -10.46 -16.29
N LYS A 624 -48.01 -9.61 -15.46
CA LYS A 624 -46.79 -8.87 -15.82
C LYS A 624 -45.61 -9.83 -16.08
N ASN A 625 -45.43 -10.85 -15.25
CA ASN A 625 -44.39 -11.87 -15.44
C ASN A 625 -44.62 -12.70 -16.71
N TRP A 626 -45.86 -13.12 -16.97
CA TRP A 626 -46.28 -13.75 -18.22
C TRP A 626 -45.93 -12.87 -19.43
N LYS A 627 -46.34 -11.60 -19.43
CA LYS A 627 -46.04 -10.65 -20.51
C LYS A 627 -44.54 -10.43 -20.70
N THR A 628 -43.72 -10.45 -19.65
CA THR A 628 -42.25 -10.42 -19.81
C THR A 628 -41.68 -11.72 -20.39
N MET A 629 -42.26 -12.88 -20.09
CA MET A 629 -41.81 -14.18 -20.62
C MET A 629 -42.27 -14.40 -22.07
N GLU A 630 -43.46 -13.92 -22.42
CA GLU A 630 -43.98 -13.84 -23.79
C GLU A 630 -43.14 -12.88 -24.64
N ALA A 631 -42.78 -11.71 -24.10
CA ALA A 631 -41.85 -10.79 -24.76
C ALA A 631 -40.45 -11.42 -24.93
N LEU A 632 -39.95 -12.14 -23.93
CA LEU A 632 -38.67 -12.88 -24.03
C LEU A 632 -38.72 -13.92 -25.16
N SER A 633 -39.75 -14.77 -25.19
CA SER A 633 -39.94 -15.79 -26.24
C SER A 633 -40.08 -15.18 -27.63
N MET A 634 -40.76 -14.03 -27.75
CA MET A 634 -40.82 -13.27 -29.01
C MET A 634 -39.44 -12.73 -29.42
N THR A 635 -38.59 -12.27 -28.50
CA THR A 635 -37.21 -11.85 -28.82
C THR A 635 -36.28 -13.02 -29.15
N GLU A 636 -36.46 -14.17 -28.50
CA GLU A 636 -35.75 -15.42 -28.76
C GLU A 636 -36.06 -15.95 -30.16
N LYS A 637 -37.34 -16.09 -30.50
CA LYS A 637 -37.79 -16.44 -31.86
C LYS A 637 -37.31 -15.45 -32.92
N THR A 638 -37.33 -14.15 -32.62
CA THR A 638 -36.77 -13.11 -33.50
C THR A 638 -35.25 -13.24 -33.66
N CYS A 639 -34.54 -13.88 -32.71
CA CYS A 639 -33.13 -14.20 -32.81
C CYS A 639 -32.91 -15.44 -33.71
N GLU A 640 -33.69 -16.50 -33.51
CA GLU A 640 -33.66 -17.70 -34.36
C GLU A 640 -33.96 -17.37 -35.83
N GLU A 641 -35.01 -16.59 -36.10
CA GLU A 641 -35.36 -16.14 -37.47
C GLU A 641 -34.23 -15.34 -38.13
N LYS A 642 -33.50 -14.51 -37.37
CA LYS A 642 -32.31 -13.79 -37.85
C LYS A 642 -31.11 -14.70 -38.08
N LEU A 643 -30.94 -15.73 -37.25
CA LEU A 643 -29.86 -16.72 -37.39
C LEU A 643 -30.09 -17.57 -38.65
N LEU A 644 -31.32 -18.02 -38.89
CA LEU A 644 -31.73 -18.71 -40.12
C LEU A 644 -31.56 -17.81 -41.36
N ALA A 645 -31.95 -16.52 -41.27
CA ALA A 645 -31.73 -15.57 -42.36
C ALA A 645 -30.24 -15.34 -42.66
N ALA A 646 -29.39 -15.26 -41.64
CA ALA A 646 -27.94 -15.13 -41.79
C ALA A 646 -27.29 -16.41 -42.37
N ALA A 647 -27.77 -17.59 -41.97
CA ALA A 647 -27.34 -18.86 -42.55
C ALA A 647 -27.68 -18.94 -44.05
N LYS A 648 -28.91 -18.58 -44.43
CA LYS A 648 -29.34 -18.53 -45.83
C LYS A 648 -28.56 -17.50 -46.66
N ALA A 649 -28.30 -16.31 -46.11
CA ALA A 649 -27.48 -15.29 -46.78
C ALA A 649 -26.01 -15.75 -46.99
N LYS A 650 -25.45 -16.55 -46.06
CA LYS A 650 -24.14 -17.17 -46.23
C LYS A 650 -24.15 -18.21 -47.36
N GLU A 651 -25.21 -19.01 -47.48
CA GLU A 651 -25.34 -20.01 -48.55
C GLU A 651 -25.56 -19.36 -49.93
N GLU A 652 -26.38 -18.30 -50.02
CA GLU A 652 -26.54 -17.49 -51.22
C GLU A 652 -25.21 -16.82 -51.65
N LEU A 653 -24.39 -16.35 -50.70
CA LEU A 653 -23.04 -15.85 -50.97
C LEU A 653 -22.08 -16.94 -51.46
N ALA A 654 -22.16 -18.15 -50.92
CA ALA A 654 -21.35 -19.29 -51.38
C ALA A 654 -21.71 -19.68 -52.84
N GLN A 655 -23.00 -19.69 -53.17
CA GLN A 655 -23.47 -19.92 -54.54
C GLN A 655 -23.06 -18.78 -55.51
N GLN A 656 -23.05 -17.52 -55.05
CA GLN A 656 -22.52 -16.40 -55.83
C GLN A 656 -21.00 -16.49 -56.06
N LEU A 657 -20.24 -17.01 -55.09
CA LEU A 657 -18.80 -17.24 -55.23
C LEU A 657 -18.51 -18.36 -56.24
N ASP A 658 -19.18 -19.51 -56.13
CA ASP A 658 -19.02 -20.64 -57.06
C ASP A 658 -19.41 -20.27 -58.50
N THR A 659 -20.54 -19.58 -58.69
CA THR A 659 -20.96 -19.12 -60.02
C THR A 659 -20.01 -18.06 -60.61
N LEU A 660 -19.41 -17.19 -59.78
CA LEU A 660 -18.38 -16.25 -60.22
C LEU A 660 -17.07 -16.96 -60.59
N GLN A 661 -16.64 -17.94 -59.79
CA GLN A 661 -15.47 -18.77 -60.07
C GLN A 661 -15.63 -19.56 -61.37
N THR A 662 -16.78 -20.23 -61.56
CA THR A 662 -17.13 -20.96 -62.78
C THR A 662 -17.20 -20.04 -64.01
N ARG A 663 -17.80 -18.85 -63.88
CA ARG A 663 -17.84 -17.84 -64.96
C ARG A 663 -16.43 -17.34 -65.32
N THR A 664 -15.55 -17.17 -64.33
CA THR A 664 -14.18 -16.70 -64.55
C THR A 664 -13.33 -17.77 -65.25
N LYS A 665 -13.45 -19.05 -64.84
CA LYS A 665 -12.88 -20.20 -65.55
C LYS A 665 -13.28 -20.22 -67.03
N GLN A 666 -14.58 -20.13 -67.32
CA GLN A 666 -15.11 -20.10 -68.69
C GLN A 666 -14.60 -18.90 -69.50
N MET A 667 -14.59 -17.70 -68.91
CA MET A 667 -14.13 -16.49 -69.60
C MET A 667 -12.64 -16.58 -69.98
N LEU A 668 -11.80 -17.04 -69.07
CA LEU A 668 -10.35 -17.19 -69.31
C LEU A 668 -10.04 -18.23 -70.40
N LEU A 669 -10.75 -19.36 -70.43
CA LEU A 669 -10.64 -20.34 -71.51
C LEU A 669 -11.12 -19.78 -72.86
N SER A 670 -12.22 -19.01 -72.86
CA SER A 670 -12.74 -18.40 -74.10
C SER A 670 -11.81 -17.33 -74.69
N ALA A 671 -11.01 -16.66 -73.85
CA ALA A 671 -10.08 -15.62 -74.26
C ALA A 671 -8.77 -16.17 -74.87
N LEU A 672 -8.38 -17.41 -74.53
CA LEU A 672 -7.17 -18.07 -75.05
C LEU A 672 -7.48 -19.51 -75.53
N PRO A 673 -8.03 -19.68 -76.75
CA PRO A 673 -8.46 -20.99 -77.28
C PRO A 673 -7.36 -22.05 -77.46
N GLY A 674 -6.08 -21.69 -77.28
CA GLY A 674 -4.93 -22.60 -77.37
C GLY A 674 -4.56 -23.33 -76.06
N VAL A 675 -5.28 -23.09 -74.96
CA VAL A 675 -5.00 -23.69 -73.65
C VAL A 675 -6.10 -24.69 -73.27
N THR A 676 -5.76 -25.97 -73.19
CA THR A 676 -6.68 -27.06 -72.83
C THR A 676 -6.42 -27.54 -71.41
N LEU A 677 -7.36 -27.30 -70.48
CA LEU A 677 -7.28 -27.69 -69.07
C LEU A 677 -8.58 -28.34 -68.58
N SER A 678 -8.49 -29.16 -67.54
CA SER A 678 -9.65 -29.86 -66.98
C SER A 678 -10.57 -28.91 -66.20
N SER A 679 -11.87 -28.92 -66.51
CA SER A 679 -12.85 -28.01 -65.87
C SER A 679 -13.25 -28.43 -64.45
N GLN A 680 -12.80 -29.60 -63.95
CA GLN A 680 -13.37 -30.26 -62.78
C GLN A 680 -12.53 -30.16 -61.49
N GLN A 681 -11.46 -29.35 -61.50
CA GLN A 681 -10.61 -29.06 -60.33
C GLN A 681 -11.14 -27.88 -59.49
N ASP A 682 -10.70 -27.77 -58.24
CA ASP A 682 -10.86 -26.56 -57.41
C ASP A 682 -10.30 -25.30 -58.08
N TYR A 683 -10.85 -24.13 -57.69
CA TYR A 683 -10.61 -22.88 -58.41
C TYR A 683 -9.14 -22.41 -58.38
N ASP A 684 -8.51 -22.39 -57.22
CA ASP A 684 -7.14 -21.86 -57.08
C ASP A 684 -6.09 -22.78 -57.74
N THR A 685 -6.27 -24.10 -57.64
CA THR A 685 -5.42 -25.09 -58.32
C THR A 685 -5.47 -24.92 -59.84
N TRP A 686 -6.69 -24.84 -60.39
CA TRP A 686 -6.92 -24.62 -61.82
C TRP A 686 -6.29 -23.32 -62.33
N LEU A 687 -6.34 -22.26 -61.52
CA LEU A 687 -5.83 -20.94 -61.90
C LEU A 687 -4.29 -20.88 -61.92
N GLN A 688 -3.62 -21.72 -61.13
CA GLN A 688 -2.17 -21.92 -61.23
C GLN A 688 -1.76 -22.67 -62.50
N GLU A 689 -2.48 -23.73 -62.89
CA GLU A 689 -2.24 -24.45 -64.15
C GLU A 689 -2.44 -23.53 -65.37
N PHE A 690 -3.52 -22.73 -65.38
CA PHE A 690 -3.80 -21.75 -66.43
C PHE A 690 -2.68 -20.71 -66.59
N LYS A 691 -2.12 -20.23 -65.48
CA LYS A 691 -1.00 -19.27 -65.50
C LYS A 691 0.26 -19.86 -66.13
N ALA A 692 0.58 -21.13 -65.83
CA ALA A 692 1.76 -21.80 -66.39
C ALA A 692 1.68 -21.98 -67.91
N ALA A 693 0.50 -22.29 -68.45
CA ALA A 693 0.28 -22.41 -69.90
C ALA A 693 0.43 -21.06 -70.64
N LEU A 694 0.11 -19.93 -69.98
CA LEU A 694 0.10 -18.61 -70.60
C LEU A 694 1.50 -18.09 -70.98
N ASP A 695 2.52 -18.38 -70.17
CA ASP A 695 3.86 -17.83 -70.36
C ASP A 695 4.65 -18.53 -71.49
N VAL A 696 4.23 -19.72 -71.91
CA VAL A 696 4.75 -20.40 -73.12
C VAL A 696 4.40 -19.63 -74.40
N LEU A 697 3.23 -18.97 -74.43
CA LEU A 697 2.66 -18.37 -75.65
C LEU A 697 3.28 -17.02 -76.05
N LYS A 698 4.03 -16.36 -75.14
CA LYS A 698 4.51 -14.97 -75.32
C LYS A 698 5.81 -14.83 -76.12
N GLN A 699 6.42 -15.92 -76.59
CA GLN A 699 7.82 -15.93 -77.01
C GLN A 699 8.05 -15.66 -78.52
N GLN A 700 7.11 -15.03 -79.23
CA GLN A 700 7.22 -14.78 -80.68
C GLN A 700 6.76 -13.38 -81.14
N THR A 701 7.51 -12.85 -82.12
CA THR A 701 7.22 -11.69 -83.01
C THR A 701 7.79 -10.33 -82.59
N ILE A 702 8.36 -9.63 -83.58
CA ILE A 702 9.02 -8.30 -83.57
C ILE A 702 8.44 -7.50 -84.76
N PRO A 703 8.37 -6.14 -84.74
CA PRO A 703 7.36 -5.37 -85.49
C PRO A 703 7.81 -4.85 -86.87
N ALA A 704 6.88 -4.18 -87.58
CA ALA A 704 7.10 -3.48 -88.86
C ALA A 704 6.31 -2.14 -88.92
N GLU A 705 6.73 -1.22 -89.80
CA GLU A 705 6.27 0.18 -89.90
C GLU A 705 5.28 0.43 -91.07
N VAL A 706 4.47 1.50 -91.01
CA VAL A 706 3.77 2.13 -92.16
C VAL A 706 3.38 3.61 -91.84
N PRO A 707 3.15 4.52 -92.84
CA PRO A 707 3.47 5.95 -92.68
C PRO A 707 2.35 6.98 -92.98
N ASP A 708 2.68 8.26 -92.75
CA ASP A 708 2.27 9.54 -93.40
C ASP A 708 0.81 9.93 -93.69
N SER A 709 -0.16 9.00 -93.72
CA SER A 709 -1.49 9.35 -93.18
C SER A 709 -1.44 9.49 -91.65
N ALA A 710 -0.30 9.12 -91.04
CA ALA A 710 0.00 9.33 -89.65
C ALA A 710 -0.07 10.82 -89.28
N ALA A 711 0.84 11.67 -89.75
CA ALA A 711 1.16 13.01 -89.22
C ALA A 711 0.02 13.84 -88.56
N LEU A 712 -1.17 13.94 -89.17
CA LEU A 712 -2.30 14.67 -88.56
C LEU A 712 -3.01 13.87 -87.46
N LYS A 713 -3.31 12.58 -87.72
CA LYS A 713 -3.80 11.63 -86.70
C LYS A 713 -2.76 11.35 -85.63
N LEU A 714 -1.47 11.47 -85.97
CA LEU A 714 -0.34 11.41 -85.06
C LEU A 714 -0.39 12.62 -84.13
N LYS A 715 -0.63 13.83 -84.62
CA LYS A 715 -0.79 15.01 -83.75
C LYS A 715 -2.04 14.94 -82.86
N GLU A 716 -3.17 14.50 -83.38
CA GLU A 716 -4.38 14.25 -82.56
C GLU A 716 -4.14 13.11 -81.54
N ALA A 717 -3.42 12.06 -81.93
CA ALA A 717 -3.00 10.99 -81.04
C ALA A 717 -1.90 11.41 -80.07
N GLU A 718 -1.03 12.38 -80.39
CA GLU A 718 -0.01 12.96 -79.50
C GLU A 718 -0.67 13.87 -78.45
N GLU A 719 -1.70 14.63 -78.82
CA GLU A 719 -2.49 15.43 -77.88
C GLU A 719 -3.35 14.52 -76.98
N ALA A 720 -3.96 13.46 -77.54
CA ALA A 720 -4.65 12.43 -76.76
C ALA A 720 -3.69 11.60 -75.90
N GLN A 721 -2.49 11.26 -76.38
CA GLN A 721 -1.43 10.56 -75.65
C GLN A 721 -0.85 11.43 -74.56
N SER A 722 -0.67 12.74 -74.78
CA SER A 722 -0.25 13.71 -73.76
C SER A 722 -1.31 13.84 -72.66
N THR A 723 -2.59 13.82 -73.05
CA THR A 723 -3.71 13.83 -72.09
C THR A 723 -3.78 12.52 -71.29
N LEU A 724 -3.75 11.36 -71.95
CA LEU A 724 -3.71 10.04 -71.31
C LEU A 724 -2.42 9.84 -70.48
N GLN A 725 -1.30 10.42 -70.90
CA GLN A 725 -0.06 10.42 -70.12
C GLN A 725 -0.20 11.29 -68.87
N ALA A 726 -0.78 12.49 -68.97
CA ALA A 726 -1.06 13.33 -67.82
C ALA A 726 -2.05 12.65 -66.84
N GLU A 727 -3.06 11.94 -67.35
CA GLU A 727 -3.94 11.10 -66.54
C GLU A 727 -3.18 9.92 -65.91
N CYS A 728 -2.33 9.20 -66.65
CA CYS A 728 -1.48 8.13 -66.10
C CYS A 728 -0.45 8.65 -65.07
N GLU A 729 0.04 9.88 -65.20
CA GLU A 729 0.90 10.54 -64.22
C GLU A 729 0.11 10.95 -62.97
N GLN A 730 -1.15 11.41 -63.12
CA GLN A 730 -2.08 11.61 -62.00
C GLN A 730 -2.42 10.29 -61.30
N TYR A 731 -2.77 9.23 -62.03
CA TYR A 731 -3.01 7.90 -61.45
C TYR A 731 -1.76 7.34 -60.77
N ARG A 732 -0.56 7.50 -61.33
CA ARG A 732 0.70 7.13 -60.64
C ARG A 732 0.91 7.94 -59.36
N THR A 733 0.57 9.23 -59.36
CA THR A 733 0.67 10.09 -58.18
C THR A 733 -0.31 9.64 -57.09
N ILE A 734 -1.58 9.43 -57.44
CA ILE A 734 -2.61 8.93 -56.52
C ILE A 734 -2.26 7.53 -55.99
N LEU A 735 -1.72 6.64 -56.84
CA LEU A 735 -1.26 5.32 -56.40
C LEU A 735 -0.06 5.42 -55.46
N ALA A 736 0.90 6.30 -55.71
CA ALA A 736 2.02 6.54 -54.79
C ALA A 736 1.56 7.18 -53.45
N GLU A 737 0.56 8.05 -53.48
CA GLU A 737 -0.05 8.64 -52.27
C GLU A 737 -0.86 7.61 -51.46
N THR A 738 -1.64 6.74 -52.12
CA THR A 738 -2.39 5.66 -51.44
C THR A 738 -1.48 4.53 -50.94
N GLU A 739 -0.43 4.16 -51.68
CA GLU A 739 0.62 3.25 -51.21
C GLU A 739 1.39 3.86 -50.02
N GLY A 740 1.65 5.17 -50.06
CA GLY A 740 2.19 5.94 -48.93
C GLY A 740 1.30 5.84 -47.70
N MET A 741 0.01 6.18 -47.85
CA MET A 741 -0.98 6.11 -46.77
C MET A 741 -1.18 4.68 -46.23
N LEU A 742 -1.08 3.67 -47.09
CA LEU A 742 -1.20 2.27 -46.68
C LEU A 742 0.05 1.78 -45.94
N ARG A 743 1.25 2.23 -46.33
CA ARG A 743 2.49 2.00 -45.57
C ARG A 743 2.48 2.71 -44.22
N ASP A 744 1.99 3.95 -44.16
CA ASP A 744 1.83 4.69 -42.89
C ASP A 744 0.78 4.02 -41.98
N LEU A 745 -0.32 3.52 -42.54
CA LEU A 745 -1.34 2.77 -41.80
C LEU A 745 -0.80 1.41 -41.30
N GLN A 746 -0.12 0.65 -42.15
CA GLN A 746 0.54 -0.61 -41.76
C GLN A 746 1.49 -0.36 -40.59
N LYS A 747 2.38 0.64 -40.72
CA LYS A 747 3.30 1.01 -39.66
C LYS A 747 2.57 1.42 -38.36
N SER A 748 1.48 2.19 -38.46
CA SER A 748 0.70 2.58 -37.29
C SER A 748 0.03 1.39 -36.60
N VAL A 749 -0.39 0.37 -37.37
CA VAL A 749 -0.94 -0.89 -36.82
C VAL A 749 0.16 -1.73 -36.18
N GLU A 750 1.33 -1.84 -36.79
CA GLU A 750 2.51 -2.51 -36.21
C GLU A 750 2.96 -1.83 -34.91
N GLU A 751 3.01 -0.50 -34.86
CA GLU A 751 3.33 0.27 -33.65
C GLU A 751 2.27 0.07 -32.55
N GLU A 752 0.97 0.06 -32.87
CA GLU A 752 -0.08 -0.27 -31.90
C GLU A 752 0.01 -1.74 -31.42
N GLU A 753 0.29 -2.69 -32.31
CA GLU A 753 0.43 -4.11 -31.96
C GLU A 753 1.58 -4.33 -30.98
N GLN A 754 2.72 -3.67 -31.17
CA GLN A 754 3.83 -3.70 -30.22
C GLN A 754 3.45 -3.07 -28.88
N VAL A 755 2.68 -1.98 -28.87
CA VAL A 755 2.15 -1.38 -27.63
C VAL A 755 1.17 -2.33 -26.91
N TRP A 756 0.32 -3.06 -27.63
CA TRP A 756 -0.58 -4.05 -27.04
C TRP A 756 0.16 -5.29 -26.52
N LYS A 757 1.16 -5.79 -27.25
CA LYS A 757 2.06 -6.87 -26.80
C LYS A 757 2.84 -6.47 -25.54
N ALA A 758 3.38 -5.25 -25.49
CA ALA A 758 4.04 -4.73 -24.29
C ALA A 758 3.07 -4.66 -23.09
N LYS A 759 1.86 -4.11 -23.27
CA LYS A 759 0.83 -4.09 -22.22
C LYS A 759 0.43 -5.49 -21.74
N LEU A 760 0.29 -6.45 -22.65
CA LEU A 760 -0.03 -7.85 -22.32
C LEU A 760 1.08 -8.47 -21.46
N SER A 761 2.35 -8.36 -21.87
CA SER A 761 3.49 -8.86 -21.10
C SER A 761 3.64 -8.20 -19.73
N ALA A 762 3.30 -6.90 -19.61
CA ALA A 762 3.30 -6.20 -18.33
C ALA A 762 2.18 -6.71 -17.40
N SER A 763 0.96 -6.90 -17.93
CA SER A 763 -0.16 -7.48 -17.16
C SER A 763 0.09 -8.94 -16.79
N GLU A 764 0.77 -9.71 -17.63
CA GLU A 764 1.15 -11.09 -17.34
C GLU A 764 2.23 -11.16 -16.24
N SER A 765 3.23 -10.28 -16.29
CA SER A 765 4.23 -10.14 -15.22
C SER A 765 3.61 -9.69 -13.89
N GLU A 766 2.61 -8.81 -13.91
CA GLU A 766 1.86 -8.39 -12.72
C GLU A 766 0.94 -9.51 -12.18
N LEU A 767 0.36 -10.32 -13.07
CA LEU A 767 -0.37 -11.53 -12.69
C LEU A 767 0.55 -12.57 -12.05
N GLN A 768 1.74 -12.84 -12.62
CA GLN A 768 2.74 -13.74 -12.02
C GLN A 768 3.22 -13.21 -10.65
N LYS A 769 3.44 -11.90 -10.52
CA LYS A 769 3.81 -11.27 -9.25
C LYS A 769 2.72 -11.42 -8.19
N SER A 770 1.46 -11.18 -8.54
CA SER A 770 0.34 -11.36 -7.60
C SER A 770 0.10 -12.84 -7.24
N GLN A 771 0.30 -13.78 -8.17
CA GLN A 771 0.30 -15.22 -7.87
C GLN A 771 1.42 -15.62 -6.88
N LEU A 772 2.62 -15.05 -7.00
CA LEU A 772 3.71 -15.26 -6.03
C LEU A 772 3.39 -14.65 -4.66
N GLN A 773 2.73 -13.48 -4.62
CA GLN A 773 2.27 -12.87 -3.38
C GLN A 773 1.14 -13.69 -2.71
N LEU A 774 0.22 -14.26 -3.49
CA LEU A 774 -0.82 -15.15 -2.98
C LEU A 774 -0.21 -16.41 -2.36
N LYS A 775 0.75 -17.07 -3.02
CA LYS A 775 1.48 -18.22 -2.45
C LYS A 775 2.19 -17.85 -1.15
N SER A 776 2.89 -16.71 -1.11
CA SER A 776 3.55 -16.25 0.11
C SER A 776 2.58 -15.90 1.26
N LEU A 777 1.30 -15.62 0.97
CA LEU A 777 0.24 -15.44 1.97
C LEU A 777 -0.38 -16.79 2.36
N GLU A 778 -0.51 -17.72 1.43
CA GLU A 778 -0.94 -19.11 1.66
C GLU A 778 0.03 -19.84 2.58
N ASP A 779 1.34 -19.79 2.30
CA ASP A 779 2.43 -20.27 3.17
C ASP A 779 2.35 -19.65 4.59
N MET A 780 2.00 -18.36 4.68
CA MET A 780 1.87 -17.65 5.95
C MET A 780 0.61 -18.08 6.73
N VAL A 781 -0.49 -18.36 6.03
CA VAL A 781 -1.73 -18.89 6.63
C VAL A 781 -1.54 -20.33 7.10
N GLU A 782 -0.84 -21.18 6.33
CA GLU A 782 -0.47 -22.53 6.79
C GLU A 782 0.43 -22.47 8.03
N LYS A 783 1.42 -21.57 8.05
CA LYS A 783 2.25 -21.37 9.25
C LYS A 783 1.43 -20.90 10.45
N LEU A 784 0.59 -19.87 10.29
CA LEU A 784 -0.26 -19.36 11.38
C LEU A 784 -1.24 -20.43 11.89
N LYS A 785 -1.69 -21.35 11.04
CA LYS A 785 -2.51 -22.51 11.40
C LYS A 785 -1.73 -23.56 12.21
N ALA A 786 -0.45 -23.79 11.89
CA ALA A 786 0.43 -24.63 12.69
C ALA A 786 0.78 -23.99 14.05
N ASP A 787 1.06 -22.68 14.05
CA ASP A 787 1.29 -21.90 15.27
C ASP A 787 0.04 -21.92 16.18
N LEU A 788 -1.17 -21.82 15.60
CA LEU A 788 -2.45 -21.99 16.32
C LEU A 788 -2.58 -23.38 16.95
N GLN A 789 -2.31 -24.45 16.19
CA GLN A 789 -2.36 -25.82 16.71
C GLN A 789 -1.37 -26.04 17.87
N SER A 790 -0.16 -25.46 17.80
CA SER A 790 0.79 -25.50 18.93
C SER A 790 0.30 -24.70 20.14
N THR A 791 -0.44 -23.62 19.90
CA THR A 791 -1.06 -22.80 20.96
C THR A 791 -2.21 -23.55 21.64
N ASP A 792 -3.00 -24.32 20.90
CA ASP A 792 -4.07 -25.15 21.44
C ASP A 792 -3.53 -26.31 22.29
N GLN A 793 -2.46 -26.98 21.83
CA GLN A 793 -1.72 -27.96 22.65
C GLN A 793 -1.20 -27.32 23.96
N LEU A 794 -0.69 -26.09 23.90
CA LEU A 794 -0.21 -25.38 25.09
C LEU A 794 -1.35 -25.00 26.06
N LYS A 795 -2.57 -24.75 25.56
CA LYS A 795 -3.77 -24.61 26.42
C LYS A 795 -4.14 -25.93 27.09
N GLU A 796 -4.07 -27.06 26.39
CA GLU A 796 -4.33 -28.38 26.98
C GLU A 796 -3.35 -28.69 28.12
N TYR A 797 -2.05 -28.44 27.93
CA TYR A 797 -1.05 -28.55 29.00
C TYR A 797 -1.29 -27.57 30.16
N THR A 798 -1.73 -26.34 29.87
CA THR A 798 -2.05 -25.34 30.90
C THR A 798 -3.26 -25.78 31.72
N SER A 799 -4.34 -26.24 31.07
CA SER A 799 -5.55 -26.73 31.75
C SER A 799 -5.29 -27.98 32.58
N LEU A 800 -4.39 -28.86 32.15
CA LEU A 800 -3.93 -30.00 32.96
C LEU A 800 -3.18 -29.55 34.22
N LEU A 801 -2.32 -28.54 34.12
CA LEU A 801 -1.61 -27.95 35.26
C LEU A 801 -2.56 -27.21 36.21
N GLU A 802 -3.52 -26.45 35.69
CA GLU A 802 -4.59 -25.80 36.46
C GLU A 802 -5.43 -26.84 37.22
N SER A 803 -5.83 -27.93 36.55
CA SER A 803 -6.56 -29.04 37.19
C SER A 803 -5.75 -29.73 38.28
N GLN A 804 -4.44 -29.92 38.09
CA GLN A 804 -3.55 -30.47 39.13
C GLN A 804 -3.42 -29.51 40.32
N LEU A 805 -3.29 -28.19 40.07
CA LEU A 805 -3.22 -27.17 41.12
C LEU A 805 -4.54 -27.10 41.91
N GLU A 806 -5.70 -27.17 41.26
CA GLU A 806 -7.00 -27.17 41.94
C GLU A 806 -7.18 -28.42 42.80
N ASN A 807 -6.82 -29.62 42.29
CA ASN A 807 -6.83 -30.85 43.10
C ASN A 807 -5.91 -30.75 44.33
N HIS A 808 -4.72 -30.16 44.19
CA HIS A 808 -3.82 -29.91 45.32
C HIS A 808 -4.39 -28.88 46.30
N LEU A 809 -5.06 -27.83 45.82
CA LEU A 809 -5.68 -26.79 46.64
C LEU A 809 -6.88 -27.34 47.41
N GLU A 810 -7.76 -28.11 46.76
CA GLU A 810 -8.89 -28.76 47.41
C GLU A 810 -8.43 -29.81 48.44
N THR A 811 -7.42 -30.62 48.11
CA THR A 811 -6.78 -31.55 49.07
C THR A 811 -6.27 -30.80 50.30
N ALA A 812 -5.43 -29.77 50.11
CA ALA A 812 -4.88 -28.96 51.20
C ALA A 812 -5.97 -28.16 51.97
N SER A 813 -7.12 -27.87 51.35
CA SER A 813 -8.26 -27.27 52.04
C SER A 813 -8.98 -28.28 52.93
N SER A 814 -9.11 -29.53 52.48
CA SER A 814 -9.73 -30.63 53.24
C SER A 814 -8.89 -31.01 54.46
N GLU A 815 -7.57 -31.09 54.28
CA GLU A 815 -6.60 -31.26 55.38
C GLU A 815 -6.72 -30.11 56.40
N ARG A 816 -6.72 -28.85 55.93
CA ARG A 816 -6.89 -27.69 56.80
C ARG A 816 -8.23 -27.70 57.56
N GLN A 817 -9.31 -28.18 56.92
CA GLN A 817 -10.60 -28.34 57.57
C GLN A 817 -10.57 -29.43 58.65
N ASN A 818 -9.83 -30.52 58.43
CA ASN A 818 -9.65 -31.59 59.41
C ASN A 818 -8.79 -31.12 60.60
N TYR A 819 -7.65 -30.48 60.35
CA TYR A 819 -6.86 -29.84 61.42
C TYR A 819 -7.66 -28.80 62.21
N THR A 820 -8.59 -28.08 61.57
CA THR A 820 -9.50 -27.16 62.28
C THR A 820 -10.42 -27.91 63.25
N LYS A 821 -11.05 -29.02 62.82
CA LYS A 821 -11.89 -29.87 63.69
C LYS A 821 -11.07 -30.48 64.85
N GLU A 822 -9.85 -30.92 64.57
CA GLU A 822 -8.94 -31.46 65.59
C GLU A 822 -8.57 -30.40 66.64
N VAL A 823 -8.27 -29.17 66.22
CA VAL A 823 -8.00 -28.03 67.12
C VAL A 823 -9.26 -27.64 67.92
N GLU A 824 -10.46 -27.74 67.36
CA GLU A 824 -11.71 -27.54 68.09
C GLU A 824 -11.95 -28.62 69.16
N VAL A 825 -11.73 -29.90 68.85
CA VAL A 825 -11.81 -31.01 69.81
C VAL A 825 -10.76 -30.86 70.92
N LEU A 826 -9.53 -30.49 70.59
CA LEU A 826 -8.46 -30.25 71.58
C LEU A 826 -8.77 -29.04 72.48
N ARG A 827 -9.40 -27.98 71.96
CA ARG A 827 -9.89 -26.85 72.78
C ARG A 827 -11.02 -27.26 73.72
N GLN A 828 -11.96 -28.07 73.25
CA GLN A 828 -13.04 -28.60 74.09
C GLN A 828 -12.47 -29.43 75.25
N LEU A 829 -11.57 -30.36 74.95
CA LEU A 829 -10.90 -31.20 75.97
C LEU A 829 -10.07 -30.37 76.96
N LEU A 830 -9.40 -29.31 76.49
CA LEU A 830 -8.68 -28.37 77.35
C LEU A 830 -9.63 -27.58 78.27
N SER A 831 -10.80 -27.17 77.76
CA SER A 831 -11.83 -26.49 78.56
C SER A 831 -12.41 -27.41 79.64
N GLU A 832 -12.70 -28.67 79.30
CA GLU A 832 -13.16 -29.70 80.25
C GLU A 832 -12.10 -29.99 81.32
N SER A 833 -10.82 -30.10 80.93
CA SER A 833 -9.71 -30.22 81.87
C SER A 833 -9.57 -29.01 82.79
N GLN A 834 -9.81 -27.80 82.29
CA GLN A 834 -9.74 -26.57 83.08
C GLN A 834 -10.93 -26.44 84.05
N GLU A 835 -12.14 -26.84 83.63
CA GLU A 835 -13.31 -26.90 84.51
C GLU A 835 -13.12 -27.94 85.62
N GLN A 836 -12.60 -29.13 85.30
CA GLN A 836 -12.23 -30.14 86.30
C GLN A 836 -11.17 -29.62 87.29
N LEU A 837 -10.20 -28.82 86.83
CA LEU A 837 -9.19 -28.20 87.70
C LEU A 837 -9.80 -27.15 88.65
N GLU A 838 -10.73 -26.31 88.19
CA GLU A 838 -11.42 -25.36 89.07
C GLU A 838 -12.41 -26.04 90.02
N ALA A 839 -13.06 -27.13 89.60
CA ALA A 839 -13.86 -27.99 90.49
C ALA A 839 -12.98 -28.61 91.60
N ALA A 840 -11.80 -29.15 91.25
CA ALA A 840 -10.85 -29.68 92.22
C ALA A 840 -10.32 -28.60 93.18
N LYS A 841 -10.01 -27.39 92.68
CA LYS A 841 -9.60 -26.24 93.51
C LYS A 841 -10.69 -25.80 94.47
N THR A 842 -11.94 -25.71 94.02
CA THR A 842 -13.06 -25.25 94.85
C THR A 842 -13.43 -26.27 95.93
N GLU A 843 -13.41 -27.57 95.62
CA GLU A 843 -13.57 -28.62 96.64
C GLU A 843 -12.37 -28.66 97.61
N THR A 844 -11.13 -28.47 97.14
CA THR A 844 -9.95 -28.32 98.02
C THR A 844 -10.10 -27.11 98.94
N GLN A 845 -10.63 -25.98 98.45
CA GLN A 845 -10.89 -24.79 99.27
C GLN A 845 -12.03 -25.05 100.28
N LYS A 846 -13.05 -25.82 99.92
CA LYS A 846 -14.12 -26.25 100.82
C LYS A 846 -13.57 -27.16 101.93
N GLN A 847 -12.79 -28.18 101.59
CA GLN A 847 -12.11 -29.05 102.55
C GLN A 847 -11.15 -28.26 103.46
N SER A 848 -10.46 -27.25 102.93
CA SER A 848 -9.64 -26.33 103.74
C SER A 848 -10.47 -25.47 104.72
N LYS A 849 -11.70 -25.09 104.37
CA LYS A 849 -12.63 -24.38 105.27
C LYS A 849 -13.21 -25.32 106.32
N GLU A 850 -13.55 -26.56 105.94
CA GLU A 850 -14.02 -27.61 106.84
C GLU A 850 -12.92 -27.97 107.86
N LEU A 851 -11.67 -28.15 107.42
CA LEU A 851 -10.50 -28.34 108.29
C LEU A 851 -10.25 -27.14 109.22
N ALA A 852 -10.46 -25.90 108.75
CA ALA A 852 -10.33 -24.72 109.60
C ALA A 852 -11.43 -24.68 110.68
N LEU A 853 -12.67 -25.06 110.34
CA LEU A 853 -13.77 -25.17 111.30
C LEU A 853 -13.54 -26.27 112.33
N VAL A 854 -13.05 -27.44 111.92
CA VAL A 854 -12.68 -28.53 112.84
C VAL A 854 -11.53 -28.10 113.78
N ARG A 855 -10.53 -27.37 113.28
CA ARG A 855 -9.48 -26.77 114.12
C ARG A 855 -10.02 -25.73 115.10
N GLN A 856 -10.99 -24.91 114.70
CA GLN A 856 -11.68 -23.98 115.59
C GLN A 856 -12.43 -24.75 116.69
N GLN A 857 -13.25 -25.75 116.33
CA GLN A 857 -13.99 -26.58 117.28
C GLN A 857 -13.08 -27.34 118.24
N LEU A 858 -11.93 -27.83 117.77
CA LEU A 858 -10.89 -28.41 118.64
C LEU A 858 -10.33 -27.36 119.62
N SER A 859 -10.09 -26.12 119.18
CA SER A 859 -9.62 -25.04 120.07
C SER A 859 -10.68 -24.56 121.06
N GLU A 860 -11.96 -24.54 120.67
CA GLU A 860 -13.10 -24.23 121.55
C GLU A 860 -13.33 -25.35 122.56
N MET A 861 -13.18 -26.62 122.16
CA MET A 861 -13.21 -27.75 123.09
C MET A 861 -12.00 -27.73 124.04
N GLN A 862 -10.81 -27.36 123.54
CA GLN A 862 -9.61 -27.16 124.36
C GLN A 862 -9.78 -26.01 125.36
N SER A 863 -10.50 -24.94 125.02
CA SER A 863 -10.84 -23.88 125.98
C SER A 863 -11.94 -24.30 126.96
N HIS A 864 -12.94 -25.09 126.55
CA HIS A 864 -13.95 -25.64 127.46
C HIS A 864 -13.36 -26.65 128.46
N VAL A 865 -12.27 -27.34 128.11
CA VAL A 865 -11.46 -28.16 129.03
C VAL A 865 -10.60 -27.30 129.98
N GLN A 866 -10.45 -25.99 129.72
CA GLN A 866 -9.77 -25.03 130.62
C GLN A 866 -10.75 -24.23 131.49
N ASP A 867 -11.95 -23.91 130.98
CA ASP A 867 -13.02 -23.22 131.72
C ASP A 867 -13.94 -24.18 132.51
N GLY A 868 -13.94 -25.47 132.18
CA GLY A 868 -14.79 -26.51 132.76
C GLY A 868 -14.15 -27.25 133.94
N GLU A 869 -14.38 -26.73 135.16
CA GLU A 869 -14.07 -27.38 136.45
C GLU A 869 -12.57 -27.65 136.77
N VAL A 870 -11.88 -26.58 137.21
CA VAL A 870 -11.19 -26.67 138.51
C VAL A 870 -11.54 -25.43 139.34
N VAL A 871 -12.38 -25.60 140.37
CA VAL A 871 -12.37 -24.69 141.52
C VAL A 871 -11.04 -24.93 142.22
N GLY A 872 -10.10 -23.99 142.12
CA GLY A 872 -8.66 -24.18 142.38
C GLY A 872 -8.30 -24.93 143.67
N LEU A 873 -7.20 -25.70 143.73
CA LEU A 873 -5.96 -25.64 142.94
C LEU A 873 -5.26 -27.02 142.81
N GLU A 874 -4.29 -27.11 141.87
CA GLU A 874 -3.20 -28.12 141.77
C GLU A 874 -3.52 -29.63 141.53
N ALA A 875 -3.64 -29.97 140.23
CA ALA A 875 -2.77 -30.90 139.49
C ALA A 875 -2.70 -32.45 139.75
N ASP A 876 -3.18 -33.20 138.75
CA ASP A 876 -2.46 -34.28 137.99
C ASP A 876 -2.18 -35.67 138.65
N PRO A 877 -2.02 -36.81 137.92
CA PRO A 877 -2.38 -37.18 136.53
C PRO A 877 -3.24 -38.49 136.38
N SER A 878 -3.50 -38.89 135.12
CA SER A 878 -3.97 -40.22 134.60
C SER A 878 -5.45 -40.60 134.83
N GLU A 879 -6.37 -40.67 133.85
CA GLU A 879 -6.42 -40.86 132.37
C GLU A 879 -6.55 -42.29 131.80
N PRO A 880 -7.65 -42.54 131.07
CA PRO A 880 -7.74 -43.49 129.95
C PRO A 880 -7.82 -42.83 128.56
N ALA A 881 -7.87 -41.49 128.48
CA ALA A 881 -8.21 -40.75 127.25
C ALA A 881 -7.18 -40.87 126.10
N SER A 882 -5.95 -41.25 126.41
CA SER A 882 -4.82 -41.32 125.47
C SER A 882 -5.08 -42.19 124.23
N LEU A 883 -5.79 -43.33 124.35
CA LEU A 883 -5.95 -44.29 123.24
C LEU A 883 -6.84 -43.77 122.09
N GLU A 884 -7.90 -43.04 122.40
CA GLU A 884 -8.83 -42.52 121.38
C GLU A 884 -8.20 -41.32 120.65
N LEU A 885 -7.46 -40.46 121.37
CA LEU A 885 -6.60 -39.42 120.81
C LEU A 885 -5.48 -40.01 119.92
N GLN A 886 -4.83 -41.09 120.35
CA GLN A 886 -3.79 -41.77 119.57
C GLN A 886 -4.35 -42.33 118.25
N THR A 887 -5.55 -42.92 118.28
CA THR A 887 -6.23 -43.43 117.08
C THR A 887 -6.61 -42.30 116.12
N GLN A 888 -7.05 -41.15 116.64
CA GLN A 888 -7.29 -39.94 115.82
C GLN A 888 -6.00 -39.33 115.29
N LEU A 889 -4.88 -39.44 116.01
CA LEU A 889 -3.58 -38.98 115.55
C LEU A 889 -3.09 -39.81 114.35
N GLU A 890 -3.14 -41.15 114.44
CA GLU A 890 -2.81 -42.05 113.32
C GLU A 890 -3.70 -41.81 112.09
N GLN A 891 -5.00 -41.53 112.28
CA GLN A 891 -5.88 -41.16 111.17
C GLN A 891 -5.50 -39.83 110.52
N ASN A 892 -5.14 -38.81 111.30
CA ASN A 892 -4.68 -37.51 110.79
C ASN A 892 -3.31 -37.63 110.11
N GLU A 893 -2.40 -38.44 110.64
CA GLU A 893 -1.07 -38.68 110.08
C GLU A 893 -1.18 -39.37 108.70
N MET A 894 -2.01 -40.40 108.56
CA MET A 894 -2.38 -40.98 107.26
C MET A 894 -3.09 -40.00 106.31
N LEU A 895 -3.75 -38.96 106.82
CA LEU A 895 -4.40 -37.92 106.01
C LEU A 895 -3.37 -36.91 105.50
N VAL A 896 -2.41 -36.51 106.35
CA VAL A 896 -1.27 -35.68 106.00
C VAL A 896 -0.34 -36.39 105.00
N GLU A 897 -0.07 -37.69 105.16
CA GLU A 897 0.67 -38.48 104.16
C GLU A 897 -0.03 -38.47 102.80
N LYS A 898 -1.35 -38.65 102.76
CA LYS A 898 -2.14 -38.58 101.51
C LYS A 898 -2.09 -37.18 100.90
N GLU A 899 -2.18 -36.12 101.70
CA GLU A 899 -2.04 -34.74 101.23
C GLU A 899 -0.62 -34.50 100.67
N GLN A 900 0.41 -35.04 101.32
CA GLN A 900 1.80 -34.92 100.89
C GLN A 900 2.09 -35.68 99.59
N VAL A 901 1.50 -36.87 99.41
CA VAL A 901 1.52 -37.61 98.13
C VAL A 901 0.79 -36.85 97.03
N LEU A 902 -0.36 -36.23 97.31
CA LEU A 902 -1.07 -35.38 96.35
C LEU A 902 -0.26 -34.14 95.97
N ARG A 903 0.39 -33.47 96.94
CA ARG A 903 1.31 -32.35 96.69
C ARG A 903 2.51 -32.76 95.84
N GLN A 904 3.09 -33.95 96.06
CA GLN A 904 4.15 -34.49 95.21
C GLN A 904 3.66 -34.76 93.78
N LYS A 905 2.49 -35.39 93.62
CA LYS A 905 1.88 -35.62 92.29
C LYS A 905 1.64 -34.32 91.53
N LEU A 906 1.06 -33.31 92.18
CA LEU A 906 0.82 -31.99 91.58
C LEU A 906 2.13 -31.28 91.19
N SER A 907 3.22 -31.49 91.94
CA SER A 907 4.54 -30.94 91.58
C SER A 907 5.17 -31.61 90.36
N LEU A 908 4.96 -32.92 90.18
CA LEU A 908 5.40 -33.64 88.97
C LEU A 908 4.61 -33.21 87.73
N GLU A 909 3.30 -33.04 87.86
CA GLU A 909 2.43 -32.51 86.79
C GLU A 909 2.82 -31.09 86.38
N LEU A 910 3.22 -30.25 87.34
CA LEU A 910 3.76 -28.90 87.07
C LEU A 910 5.08 -28.97 86.28
N GLU A 911 6.03 -29.83 86.69
CA GLU A 911 7.28 -30.00 85.95
C GLU A 911 7.05 -30.57 84.54
N GLU A 912 6.10 -31.49 84.37
CA GLU A 912 5.77 -32.08 83.06
C GLU A 912 5.12 -31.07 82.11
N ALA A 913 4.23 -30.22 82.62
CA ALA A 913 3.71 -29.06 81.90
C ALA A 913 4.84 -28.07 81.52
N GLN A 914 5.81 -27.82 82.43
CA GLN A 914 6.93 -26.94 82.16
C GLN A 914 7.90 -27.51 81.11
N ARG A 915 8.19 -28.82 81.16
CA ARG A 915 8.96 -29.54 80.12
C ARG A 915 8.27 -29.43 78.75
N SER A 916 6.96 -29.61 78.73
CA SER A 916 6.13 -29.52 77.51
C SER A 916 6.17 -28.11 76.91
N ALA A 917 6.07 -27.07 77.74
CA ALA A 917 6.21 -25.67 77.30
C ALA A 917 7.60 -25.38 76.69
N CYS A 918 8.68 -25.89 77.31
CA CYS A 918 10.03 -25.77 76.74
C CYS A 918 10.18 -26.50 75.40
N SER A 919 9.54 -27.66 75.22
CA SER A 919 9.53 -28.39 73.94
C SER A 919 8.84 -27.59 72.84
N LEU A 920 7.66 -27.03 73.11
CA LEU A 920 6.92 -26.19 72.16
C LEU A 920 7.70 -24.91 71.80
N GLN A 921 8.41 -24.30 72.77
CA GLN A 921 9.26 -23.15 72.50
C GLN A 921 10.45 -23.51 71.58
N ALA A 922 11.07 -24.68 71.76
CA ALA A 922 12.13 -25.16 70.88
C ALA A 922 11.63 -25.45 69.45
N GLU A 923 10.41 -25.96 69.29
CA GLU A 923 9.80 -26.10 67.96
C GLU A 923 9.47 -24.74 67.32
N LEU A 924 9.05 -23.74 68.10
CA LEU A 924 8.82 -22.38 67.61
C LEU A 924 10.12 -21.71 67.13
N GLU A 925 11.25 -21.95 67.81
CA GLU A 925 12.57 -21.50 67.34
C GLU A 925 13.04 -22.28 66.10
N LYS A 926 12.79 -23.59 66.03
CA LYS A 926 13.06 -24.42 64.84
C LYS A 926 12.25 -23.94 63.62
N LEU A 927 10.98 -23.54 63.82
CA LEU A 927 10.15 -22.93 62.78
C LEU A 927 10.70 -21.57 62.33
N ARG A 928 11.10 -20.69 63.24
CA ARG A 928 11.79 -19.42 62.90
C ARG A 928 13.11 -19.64 62.15
N LEU A 929 13.86 -20.69 62.46
CA LEU A 929 15.06 -21.07 61.69
C LEU A 929 14.71 -21.56 60.28
N SER A 930 13.57 -22.24 60.10
CA SER A 930 13.06 -22.58 58.76
C SER A 930 12.52 -21.38 57.98
N GLU A 931 11.92 -20.39 58.66
CA GLU A 931 11.49 -19.12 58.07
C GLU A 931 12.68 -18.31 57.54
N ASN A 932 13.81 -18.31 58.28
CA ASN A 932 15.07 -17.70 57.83
C ASN A 932 15.72 -18.41 56.63
N ALA A 933 15.31 -19.63 56.25
CA ALA A 933 15.79 -20.26 55.01
C ALA A 933 15.34 -19.49 53.75
N ALA A 934 14.28 -18.67 53.83
CA ALA A 934 13.86 -17.77 52.76
C ALA A 934 14.95 -16.76 52.34
N ALA A 935 15.94 -16.49 53.21
CA ALA A 935 17.09 -15.64 52.87
C ALA A 935 17.89 -16.13 51.66
N SER A 936 17.82 -17.43 51.32
CA SER A 936 18.48 -18.02 50.14
C SER A 936 18.06 -17.37 48.81
N GLN A 937 16.86 -16.79 48.72
CA GLN A 937 16.38 -16.08 47.52
C GLN A 937 17.25 -14.86 47.18
N THR A 938 18.00 -14.33 48.16
CA THR A 938 18.89 -13.17 47.98
C THR A 938 20.12 -13.49 47.12
N GLU A 939 20.60 -14.73 47.13
CA GLU A 939 21.72 -15.18 46.31
C GLU A 939 21.26 -15.53 44.89
N GLU A 940 20.11 -16.19 44.75
CA GLU A 940 19.49 -16.46 43.44
C GLU A 940 19.19 -15.15 42.68
N ALA A 941 18.68 -14.13 43.38
CA ALA A 941 18.46 -12.80 42.80
C ALA A 941 19.78 -12.14 42.31
N GLN A 942 20.91 -12.38 42.98
CA GLN A 942 22.22 -11.88 42.53
C GLN A 942 22.74 -12.65 41.30
N LEU A 943 22.60 -13.98 41.27
CA LEU A 943 22.96 -14.80 40.12
C LEU A 943 22.13 -14.46 38.87
N LEU A 944 20.82 -14.23 39.03
CA LEU A 944 19.94 -13.75 37.96
C LEU A 944 20.34 -12.36 37.46
N LYS A 945 20.73 -11.45 38.36
CA LYS A 945 21.23 -10.12 37.98
C LYS A 945 22.54 -10.19 37.20
N GLU A 946 23.49 -11.02 37.63
CA GLU A 946 24.76 -11.20 36.93
C GLU A 946 24.57 -11.85 35.54
N ARG A 947 23.65 -12.82 35.43
CA ARG A 947 23.23 -13.41 34.15
C ARG A 947 22.62 -12.36 33.22
N LEU A 948 21.74 -11.50 33.73
CA LEU A 948 21.12 -10.41 32.96
C LEU A 948 22.16 -9.39 32.45
N GLU A 949 23.22 -9.10 33.22
CA GLU A 949 24.31 -8.23 32.74
C GLU A 949 25.20 -8.93 31.69
N LYS A 950 25.45 -10.24 31.83
CA LYS A 950 26.11 -11.06 30.79
C LYS A 950 25.30 -11.09 29.49
N GLU A 951 23.99 -11.28 29.55
CA GLU A 951 23.08 -11.26 28.38
C GLU A 951 22.99 -9.85 27.74
N LYS A 952 22.92 -8.78 28.54
CA LYS A 952 23.00 -7.39 28.03
C LYS A 952 24.32 -7.11 27.30
N LYS A 953 25.44 -7.62 27.83
CA LYS A 953 26.75 -7.50 27.17
C LYS A 953 26.78 -8.27 25.85
N LEU A 954 26.37 -9.54 25.85
CA LEU A 954 26.28 -10.36 24.63
C LEU A 954 25.38 -9.72 23.57
N THR A 955 24.25 -9.13 23.96
CA THR A 955 23.34 -8.41 23.05
C THR A 955 24.00 -7.18 22.44
N LYS A 956 24.78 -6.42 23.22
CA LYS A 956 25.55 -5.26 22.74
C LYS A 956 26.67 -5.68 21.78
N ASP A 957 27.40 -6.74 22.12
CA ASP A 957 28.52 -7.25 21.31
C ASP A 957 28.00 -7.88 20.00
N LEU A 958 26.85 -8.56 20.04
CA LEU A 958 26.11 -9.05 18.85
C LEU A 958 25.64 -7.88 17.97
N GLY A 959 25.14 -6.79 18.57
CA GLY A 959 24.79 -5.56 17.85
C GLY A 959 25.99 -4.95 17.11
N GLN A 960 27.16 -4.91 17.74
CA GLN A 960 28.41 -4.45 17.09
C GLN A 960 28.91 -5.41 16.00
N ALA A 961 28.65 -6.72 16.12
CA ALA A 961 28.91 -7.67 15.06
C ALA A 961 27.97 -7.46 13.87
N ALA A 962 26.68 -7.22 14.13
CA ALA A 962 25.68 -6.94 13.10
C ALA A 962 25.98 -5.65 12.32
N THR A 963 26.39 -4.55 12.98
CA THR A 963 26.78 -3.32 12.26
C THR A 963 28.02 -3.54 11.39
N LYS A 964 29.04 -4.26 11.88
CA LYS A 964 30.23 -4.61 11.08
C LYS A 964 29.89 -5.49 9.87
N LEU A 965 28.98 -6.44 10.03
CA LEU A 965 28.47 -7.26 8.92
C LEU A 965 27.70 -6.40 7.90
N GLN A 966 26.92 -5.42 8.35
CA GLN A 966 26.20 -4.49 7.49
C GLN A 966 27.15 -3.56 6.72
N GLU A 967 28.23 -3.08 7.36
CA GLU A 967 29.30 -2.29 6.73
C GLU A 967 30.05 -3.11 5.66
N LEU A 968 30.46 -4.34 5.99
CA LEU A 968 31.12 -5.25 5.05
C LEU A 968 30.20 -5.63 3.87
N TRP A 969 28.92 -5.91 4.13
CA TRP A 969 27.94 -6.19 3.10
C TRP A 969 27.78 -5.01 2.14
N LYS A 970 27.66 -3.79 2.67
CA LYS A 970 27.60 -2.56 1.86
C LYS A 970 28.88 -2.35 1.05
N ALA A 971 30.06 -2.55 1.63
CA ALA A 971 31.33 -2.46 0.92
C ALA A 971 31.43 -3.47 -0.25
N THR A 972 30.97 -4.72 -0.05
CA THR A 972 30.90 -5.72 -1.13
C THR A 972 29.84 -5.38 -2.19
N GLN A 973 28.72 -4.77 -1.80
CA GLN A 973 27.70 -4.28 -2.74
C GLN A 973 28.23 -3.13 -3.62
N ASP A 974 28.95 -2.17 -3.01
CA ASP A 974 29.60 -1.07 -3.73
C ASP A 974 30.73 -1.56 -4.66
N GLN A 975 31.45 -2.62 -4.28
CA GLN A 975 32.45 -3.24 -5.14
C GLN A 975 31.81 -3.99 -6.31
N LEU A 976 30.75 -4.78 -6.07
CA LEU A 976 29.99 -5.44 -7.13
C LEU A 976 29.34 -4.42 -8.10
N ALA A 977 28.94 -3.25 -7.61
CA ALA A 977 28.45 -2.15 -8.45
C ALA A 977 29.55 -1.60 -9.38
N LYS A 978 30.77 -1.38 -8.86
CA LYS A 978 31.93 -0.96 -9.64
C LYS A 978 32.32 -2.01 -10.68
N GLU A 979 32.35 -3.29 -10.31
CA GLU A 979 32.63 -4.41 -11.25
C GLU A 979 31.57 -4.52 -12.35
N ARG A 980 30.29 -4.35 -12.02
CA ARG A 980 29.22 -4.28 -13.04
C ARG A 980 29.39 -3.07 -13.97
N GLU A 981 29.96 -1.97 -13.50
CA GLU A 981 30.27 -0.80 -14.33
C GLU A 981 31.50 -1.02 -15.22
N THR A 982 32.57 -1.64 -14.71
CA THR A 982 33.76 -1.98 -15.53
C THR A 982 33.41 -3.01 -16.59
N VAL A 983 32.64 -4.05 -16.26
CA VAL A 983 32.11 -5.01 -17.25
C VAL A 983 31.24 -4.33 -18.30
N ARG A 984 30.42 -3.32 -17.93
CA ARG A 984 29.63 -2.55 -18.89
C ARG A 984 30.52 -1.71 -19.83
N LYS A 985 31.57 -1.07 -19.30
CA LYS A 985 32.56 -0.31 -20.09
C LYS A 985 33.39 -1.21 -21.01
N LEU A 986 33.75 -2.41 -20.56
CA LEU A 986 34.45 -3.42 -21.36
C LEU A 986 33.56 -3.99 -22.47
N LYS A 987 32.26 -4.22 -22.20
CA LYS A 987 31.29 -4.61 -23.24
C LYS A 987 31.09 -3.53 -24.30
N ALA A 988 31.02 -2.25 -23.91
CA ALA A 988 30.94 -1.15 -24.87
C ALA A 988 32.17 -1.13 -25.80
N ARG A 989 33.38 -1.24 -25.24
CA ARG A 989 34.65 -1.38 -25.99
C ARG A 989 34.83 -2.69 -26.77
N LEU A 990 33.84 -3.58 -26.75
CA LEU A 990 33.78 -4.80 -27.55
C LEU A 990 32.67 -4.73 -28.62
N GLN A 991 31.94 -3.62 -28.67
CA GLN A 991 30.90 -3.31 -29.66
C GLN A 991 31.27 -2.09 -30.53
N GLU A 992 32.28 -1.31 -30.10
CA GLU A 992 33.09 -0.40 -30.92
C GLU A 992 34.21 -1.17 -31.65
#